data_AF-A0A3Q0FNN6-F1
#
_entry.id   AF-A0A3Q0FNN6-F1
#
_cell.length_a   1.000
_cell.length_b   1.000
_cell.length_c   1.000
_cell.angle_alpha   90.00
_cell.angle_beta   90.00
_cell.angle_gamma   90.00
#
_symmetry.space_group_name_H-M   'P 1'
#
loop_
_entity.id
_entity.type
_entity.pdbx_description
1 polymer ?
#
loop_
_entity_poly.entity_id
_entity_poly.type
_entity_poly.pdbx_seq_one_letter_code
_entity_poly.pdbx_strand_id
1 'polypeptide(L)'
;MHLEDCESPVERSCCLIELDANDGGNYDIVNDVSSPAAGDCCSRQSSARHNWEMNYQEAAIYLQTFVLFVQFIEAIVVLVRQTSHVRVTRALRCIFLVDCRYCGAVRRNLRQIFQSLPPFIDILALLLFFMVIFGILGFYLFSPNHSDPYFNTLENSLVNLFVLLTTSNFPDVMMPSYARNPWSCVFFIVYLSIELYFIMNLLLAVVFDTFNDIEKKKFKSLLLHKRTAIQHAYRLLITKQNPSGISFKHLEGLLRFYKPRMCARDRYLTFKALNQSNTPLVSLKDFYNFYEVVGLKWKAKRNREHWFDELPRTAFLIFKGINILVKSQAFQYAMYTVVAVNGIWILVETFMLQGGNFLPRDVPWSYIVFLTIYGVELLLKTTGLGPIEYLSSGWNFFDFLVTLFAFLGLLTLAFNMEPFYFIVVLRPIQLLRLFKLKKRYRNVLDTIFELFPRMASLGLTLLIFYYCFAIVGMEFFAGVVYPNCCNTSTVADSYRWLNHTVGNKTVVEEGYYYLNNFDNVLNSFVTLFELTVVNDWYIIMEGVTSETSHWSRLYFMTFYIVTMVVMTIIVAFILEAFVFRMNYMRKNQDSEEDNGIVLEKEIFKEEMVALTELYKINCATYEVAQLQKIIAQMDKYEQPSMLFLGRRSRTKSDLSIKMYEEEIQEWYEEHSRKEEYQQRQEALPSSSNNPLKPLGLRQRSQTVI
;
A
#
# COMPACT_ATOMS: atom_id res chain seq x y z
N MET A 1 -45.98 -14.90 -23.75
CA MET A 1 -46.91 -15.53 -22.78
C MET A 1 -46.25 -16.84 -22.37
N HIS A 2 -45.73 -16.85 -21.14
CA HIS A 2 -45.13 -17.93 -20.35
C HIS A 2 -44.35 -19.07 -21.05
N LEU A 3 -43.02 -18.97 -20.99
CA LEU A 3 -42.10 -20.10 -20.91
C LEU A 3 -41.55 -20.10 -19.48
N GLU A 4 -41.77 -21.19 -18.74
CA GLU A 4 -41.33 -21.38 -17.36
C GLU A 4 -39.83 -21.73 -17.32
N ASP A 5 -39.10 -20.95 -16.52
CA ASP A 5 -37.73 -21.17 -16.11
C ASP A 5 -37.65 -22.27 -15.04
N CYS A 6 -36.88 -23.32 -15.29
CA CYS A 6 -36.43 -24.25 -14.27
C CYS A 6 -35.09 -23.79 -13.68
N GLU A 7 -35.13 -22.83 -12.76
CA GLU A 7 -34.05 -22.58 -11.80
C GLU A 7 -34.22 -23.53 -10.61
N SER A 8 -33.18 -24.32 -10.31
CA SER A 8 -33.09 -25.06 -9.05
C SER A 8 -32.09 -24.35 -8.12
N PRO A 9 -32.43 -24.11 -6.85
CA PRO A 9 -31.54 -23.46 -5.90
C PRO A 9 -30.64 -24.51 -5.24
N VAL A 10 -29.32 -24.38 -5.41
CA VAL A 10 -28.36 -25.06 -4.53
C VAL A 10 -28.09 -24.12 -3.37
N GLU A 11 -28.82 -24.33 -2.27
CA GLU A 11 -28.61 -23.69 -0.98
C GLU A 11 -27.16 -23.89 -0.51
N ARG A 12 -26.48 -22.77 -0.24
CA ARG A 12 -25.25 -22.73 0.55
C ARG A 12 -25.66 -22.75 2.01
N SER A 13 -25.48 -23.90 2.67
CA SER A 13 -25.49 -23.95 4.13
C SER A 13 -24.05 -23.95 4.63
N CYS A 14 -23.65 -22.80 5.19
CA CYS A 14 -22.43 -22.66 5.97
C CYS A 14 -22.85 -21.90 7.22
N CYS A 15 -23.21 -22.64 8.27
CA CYS A 15 -23.38 -22.11 9.62
C CYS A 15 -22.67 -23.01 10.63
N LEU A 16 -21.79 -22.34 11.37
CA LEU A 16 -21.36 -22.52 12.75
C LEU A 16 -22.04 -23.60 13.59
N ILE A 17 -21.21 -24.32 14.36
CA ILE A 17 -21.57 -24.86 15.68
C ILE A 17 -20.51 -24.35 16.67
N GLU A 18 -20.95 -23.45 17.54
CA GLU A 18 -20.35 -23.14 18.85
C GLU A 18 -20.53 -24.34 19.79
N LEU A 19 -19.58 -24.54 20.70
CA LEU A 19 -19.72 -25.37 21.88
C LEU A 19 -19.38 -24.52 23.11
N ASP A 20 -20.41 -24.22 23.89
CA ASP A 20 -20.32 -23.66 25.24
C ASP A 20 -19.87 -24.72 26.26
N ALA A 21 -19.11 -24.28 27.27
CA ALA A 21 -19.05 -24.92 28.58
C ALA A 21 -18.66 -23.92 29.69
N ASN A 22 -19.65 -23.51 30.49
CA ASN A 22 -19.53 -23.10 31.91
C ASN A 22 -19.13 -24.35 32.75
N ASP A 23 -18.53 -24.32 33.95
CA ASP A 23 -18.50 -23.34 35.05
C ASP A 23 -17.40 -23.74 36.09
N GLY A 24 -17.03 -22.81 36.99
CA GLY A 24 -16.64 -23.12 38.39
C GLY A 24 -15.17 -22.98 38.80
N GLY A 25 -14.83 -21.93 39.56
CA GLY A 25 -13.49 -21.66 40.10
C GLY A 25 -13.23 -22.14 41.54
N ASN A 26 -11.97 -22.04 41.99
CA ASN A 26 -11.54 -21.56 43.31
C ASN A 26 -10.01 -21.33 43.35
N TYR A 27 -9.55 -20.28 44.02
CA TYR A 27 -8.13 -20.02 44.31
C TYR A 27 -7.78 -20.55 45.70
N ASP A 28 -6.60 -21.16 45.86
CA ASP A 28 -5.76 -21.03 47.05
C ASP A 28 -4.32 -21.50 46.77
N ILE A 29 -3.37 -20.83 47.42
CA ILE A 29 -1.92 -20.81 47.18
C ILE A 29 -1.21 -21.83 48.10
N VAL A 30 -0.08 -22.41 47.66
CA VAL A 30 1.23 -22.51 48.39
C VAL A 30 2.06 -23.80 48.07
N ASN A 31 3.34 -23.55 47.74
CA ASN A 31 4.59 -24.35 47.81
C ASN A 31 5.11 -25.17 46.60
N ASP A 32 6.10 -24.55 45.94
CA ASP A 32 7.41 -25.01 45.43
C ASP A 32 7.68 -26.52 45.24
N VAL A 33 8.13 -26.89 44.03
CA VAL A 33 9.51 -27.28 43.70
C VAL A 33 9.68 -27.45 42.17
N SER A 34 10.82 -26.97 41.67
CA SER A 34 11.39 -26.86 40.31
C SER A 34 11.28 -28.05 39.33
N SER A 35 11.00 -27.77 38.04
CA SER A 35 11.67 -28.29 36.80
C SER A 35 11.00 -27.76 35.49
N PRO A 36 11.71 -27.59 34.35
CA PRO A 36 11.25 -26.74 33.25
C PRO A 36 10.39 -27.48 32.21
N ALA A 37 9.14 -27.04 32.03
CA ALA A 37 8.25 -27.50 30.96
C ALA A 37 8.16 -26.46 29.85
N ALA A 38 9.05 -26.56 28.85
CA ALA A 38 9.00 -25.78 27.61
C ALA A 38 8.06 -26.41 26.54
N GLY A 39 6.98 -27.06 26.97
CA GLY A 39 6.03 -27.78 26.10
C GLY A 39 4.70 -27.04 25.85
N ASP A 40 4.27 -26.19 26.78
CA ASP A 40 2.91 -25.59 26.76
C ASP A 40 2.85 -24.17 26.17
N CYS A 41 3.98 -23.55 25.86
CA CYS A 41 3.97 -22.19 25.32
C CYS A 41 3.57 -22.15 23.84
N CYS A 42 3.98 -23.11 23.01
CA CYS A 42 3.73 -23.07 21.56
C CYS A 42 2.29 -23.43 21.15
N SER A 43 1.64 -24.38 21.85
CA SER A 43 0.24 -24.78 21.59
C SER A 43 -0.75 -23.72 22.08
N ARG A 44 -0.51 -23.14 23.27
CA ARG A 44 -1.26 -21.97 23.77
C ARG A 44 -1.11 -20.76 22.86
N GLN A 45 0.04 -20.53 22.26
CA GLN A 45 0.25 -19.33 21.43
C GLN A 45 -0.40 -19.44 20.04
N SER A 46 -0.54 -20.64 19.48
CA SER A 46 -1.30 -20.90 18.24
C SER A 46 -2.81 -20.87 18.48
N SER A 47 -3.28 -21.54 19.55
CA SER A 47 -4.69 -21.51 19.94
C SER A 47 -5.12 -20.11 20.36
N ALA A 48 -4.33 -19.41 21.18
CA ALA A 48 -4.60 -18.02 21.56
C ALA A 48 -4.54 -17.04 20.38
N ARG A 49 -3.71 -17.26 19.35
CA ARG A 49 -3.71 -16.42 18.13
C ARG A 49 -4.96 -16.62 17.28
N HIS A 50 -5.40 -17.86 17.08
CA HIS A 50 -6.64 -18.14 16.34
C HIS A 50 -7.85 -17.61 17.12
N ASN A 51 -7.85 -17.78 18.45
CA ASN A 51 -8.84 -17.18 19.33
C ASN A 51 -8.81 -15.65 19.27
N TRP A 52 -7.64 -15.02 19.25
CA TRP A 52 -7.51 -13.55 19.13
C TRP A 52 -7.96 -13.01 17.77
N GLU A 53 -7.69 -13.69 16.66
CA GLU A 53 -8.14 -13.23 15.33
C GLU A 53 -9.66 -13.41 15.14
N MET A 54 -10.24 -14.50 15.63
CA MET A 54 -11.70 -14.69 15.68
C MET A 54 -12.35 -13.67 16.62
N ASN A 55 -11.86 -13.54 17.86
CA ASN A 55 -12.34 -12.54 18.82
C ASN A 55 -12.22 -11.11 18.28
N TYR A 56 -11.21 -10.79 17.47
CA TYR A 56 -11.08 -9.45 16.89
C TYR A 56 -12.03 -9.22 15.72
N GLN A 57 -12.26 -10.20 14.86
CA GLN A 57 -13.27 -10.07 13.79
C GLN A 57 -14.67 -9.94 14.39
N GLU A 58 -14.98 -10.75 15.39
CA GLU A 58 -16.21 -10.65 16.16
C GLU A 58 -16.30 -9.30 16.89
N ALA A 59 -15.25 -8.88 17.61
CA ALA A 59 -15.21 -7.58 18.28
C ALA A 59 -15.32 -6.40 17.31
N ALA A 60 -14.77 -6.50 16.10
CA ALA A 60 -14.92 -5.47 15.07
C ALA A 60 -16.37 -5.38 14.58
N ILE A 61 -17.04 -6.51 14.40
CA ILE A 61 -18.46 -6.56 14.05
C ILE A 61 -19.31 -5.99 15.19
N TYR A 62 -19.04 -6.34 16.44
CA TYR A 62 -19.72 -5.77 17.61
C TYR A 62 -19.49 -4.25 17.74
N LEU A 63 -18.26 -3.79 17.51
CA LEU A 63 -17.95 -2.36 17.54
C LEU A 63 -18.67 -1.61 16.43
N GLN A 64 -18.78 -2.20 15.23
CA GLN A 64 -19.54 -1.61 14.13
C GLN A 64 -21.03 -1.55 14.40
N THR A 65 -21.63 -2.63 14.90
CA THR A 65 -23.05 -2.64 15.23
C THR A 65 -23.36 -1.62 16.32
N PHE A 66 -22.48 -1.50 17.32
CA PHE A 66 -22.56 -0.45 18.33
C PHE A 66 -22.46 0.96 17.71
N VAL A 67 -21.45 1.22 16.88
CA VAL A 67 -21.28 2.53 16.21
C VAL A 67 -22.47 2.85 15.30
N LEU A 68 -22.98 1.86 14.56
CA LEU A 68 -24.17 2.01 13.72
C LEU A 68 -25.39 2.36 14.54
N PHE A 69 -25.59 1.69 15.68
CA PHE A 69 -26.68 1.96 16.61
C PHE A 69 -26.62 3.39 17.17
N VAL A 70 -25.45 3.82 17.65
CA VAL A 70 -25.24 5.20 18.15
C VAL A 70 -25.53 6.23 17.05
N GLN A 71 -25.01 6.02 15.83
CA GLN A 71 -25.25 6.94 14.71
C GLN A 71 -26.71 6.98 14.27
N PHE A 72 -27.43 5.85 14.36
CA PHE A 72 -28.84 5.77 14.04
C PHE A 72 -29.69 6.55 15.06
N ILE A 73 -29.43 6.37 16.35
CA ILE A 73 -30.08 7.14 17.43
C ILE A 73 -29.85 8.64 17.20
N GLU A 74 -28.61 9.04 16.97
CA GLU A 74 -28.27 10.44 16.78
C GLU A 74 -28.95 11.04 15.53
N ALA A 75 -29.01 10.29 14.43
CA ALA A 75 -29.72 10.70 13.23
C ALA A 75 -31.21 10.94 13.49
N ILE A 76 -31.86 10.07 14.27
CA ILE A 76 -33.25 10.26 14.71
C ILE A 76 -33.37 11.50 15.59
N VAL A 77 -32.49 11.68 16.58
CA VAL A 77 -32.51 12.84 17.48
C VAL A 77 -32.37 14.15 16.70
N VAL A 78 -31.46 14.22 15.72
CA VAL A 78 -31.29 15.40 14.85
C VAL A 78 -32.53 15.62 13.99
N LEU A 79 -33.10 14.55 13.42
CA LEU A 79 -34.31 14.63 12.59
C LEU A 79 -35.52 15.14 13.40
N VAL A 80 -35.67 14.70 14.65
CA VAL A 80 -36.75 15.16 15.54
C VAL A 80 -36.51 16.60 16.00
N ARG A 81 -35.28 16.96 16.37
CA ARG A 81 -34.95 18.30 16.89
C ARG A 81 -34.85 19.38 15.81
N GLN A 82 -34.73 19.00 14.53
CA GLN A 82 -34.50 19.91 13.39
C GLN A 82 -33.26 20.82 13.54
N THR A 83 -32.43 20.57 14.53
CA THR A 83 -31.21 21.31 14.86
C THR A 83 -30.09 20.32 15.13
N SER A 84 -28.90 20.59 14.61
CA SER A 84 -27.73 19.76 14.87
C SER A 84 -27.19 20.09 16.26
N HIS A 85 -27.00 19.06 17.10
CA HIS A 85 -26.19 19.18 18.31
C HIS A 85 -24.71 18.92 17.98
N VAL A 86 -23.84 18.84 18.98
CA VAL A 86 -22.42 18.48 18.78
C VAL A 86 -22.34 17.03 18.30
N ARG A 87 -21.87 16.81 17.07
CA ARG A 87 -21.90 15.50 16.38
C ARG A 87 -20.50 14.89 16.23
N VAL A 88 -19.78 14.75 17.33
CA VAL A 88 -18.40 14.21 17.39
C VAL A 88 -18.34 12.71 17.02
N THR A 89 -19.40 11.97 17.30
CA THR A 89 -19.64 10.56 16.89
C THR A 89 -19.42 10.32 15.38
N ARG A 90 -19.52 11.35 14.53
CA ARG A 90 -19.23 11.28 13.09
C ARG A 90 -17.79 10.86 12.80
N ALA A 91 -16.85 11.09 13.73
CA ALA A 91 -15.46 10.66 13.61
C ALA A 91 -15.35 9.13 13.53
N LEU A 92 -16.24 8.39 14.22
CA LEU A 92 -16.22 6.92 14.25
C LEU A 92 -16.65 6.27 12.91
N ARG A 93 -17.21 7.03 11.96
CA ARG A 93 -17.64 6.51 10.64
C ARG A 93 -16.52 5.89 9.82
N CYS A 94 -15.26 6.24 10.10
CA CYS A 94 -14.12 5.64 9.43
C CYS A 94 -14.07 4.10 9.56
N ILE A 95 -14.67 3.53 10.62
CA ILE A 95 -14.70 2.08 10.84
C ILE A 95 -15.40 1.32 9.69
N PHE A 96 -16.43 1.92 9.09
CA PHE A 96 -17.15 1.31 7.97
C PHE A 96 -16.28 1.24 6.72
N LEU A 97 -15.42 2.23 6.49
CA LEU A 97 -14.47 2.20 5.37
C LEU A 97 -13.36 1.19 5.61
N VAL A 98 -12.84 1.12 6.83
CA VAL A 98 -11.73 0.23 7.20
C VAL A 98 -12.10 -1.25 7.01
N ASP A 99 -13.33 -1.62 7.35
CA ASP A 99 -13.75 -3.02 7.30
C ASP A 99 -14.33 -3.47 5.94
N CYS A 100 -14.42 -2.57 4.97
CA CYS A 100 -14.81 -2.92 3.62
C CYS A 100 -13.87 -3.97 3.00
N ARG A 101 -14.43 -4.90 2.22
CA ARG A 101 -13.70 -5.97 1.54
C ARG A 101 -12.54 -5.48 0.64
N TYR A 102 -12.68 -4.29 0.06
CA TYR A 102 -11.68 -3.65 -0.79
C TYR A 102 -10.55 -2.98 0.02
N CYS A 103 -10.86 -2.46 1.22
CA CYS A 103 -9.91 -1.76 2.09
C CYS A 103 -9.13 -2.69 3.03
N GLY A 104 -9.07 -3.99 2.71
CA GLY A 104 -8.36 -4.96 3.55
C GLY A 104 -6.87 -4.65 3.76
N ALA A 105 -6.23 -3.92 2.84
CA ALA A 105 -4.87 -3.42 3.02
C ALA A 105 -4.79 -2.34 4.11
N VAL A 106 -5.70 -1.36 4.08
CA VAL A 106 -5.81 -0.28 5.08
C VAL A 106 -6.04 -0.84 6.48
N ARG A 107 -6.94 -1.82 6.62
CA ARG A 107 -7.19 -2.51 7.89
C ARG A 107 -5.96 -3.21 8.46
N ARG A 108 -5.13 -3.81 7.59
CA ARG A 108 -3.88 -4.46 8.00
C ARG A 108 -2.85 -3.42 8.45
N ASN A 109 -2.70 -2.33 7.69
CA ASN A 109 -1.77 -1.25 8.01
C ASN A 109 -2.14 -0.59 9.35
N LEU A 110 -3.42 -0.25 9.57
CA LEU A 110 -3.90 0.30 10.84
C LEU A 110 -3.63 -0.64 12.02
N ARG A 111 -3.94 -1.94 11.86
CA ARG A 111 -3.64 -2.94 12.90
C ARG A 111 -2.15 -2.98 13.23
N GLN A 112 -1.29 -2.93 12.21
CA GLN A 112 0.15 -2.94 12.41
C GLN A 112 0.63 -1.70 13.19
N ILE A 113 0.12 -0.51 12.85
CA ILE A 113 0.42 0.74 13.57
C ILE A 113 0.04 0.62 15.06
N PHE A 114 -1.15 0.10 15.37
CA PHE A 114 -1.56 -0.08 16.77
C PHE A 114 -0.76 -1.18 17.49
N GLN A 115 -0.31 -2.22 16.79
CA GLN A 115 0.54 -3.27 17.36
C GLN A 115 1.96 -2.80 17.66
N SER A 116 2.48 -1.82 16.91
CA SER A 116 3.79 -1.19 17.18
C SER A 116 3.73 -0.08 18.24
N LEU A 117 2.54 0.28 18.74
CA LEU A 117 2.36 1.37 19.70
C LEU A 117 2.96 1.11 21.11
N PRO A 118 2.93 -0.10 21.70
CA PRO A 118 3.39 -0.27 23.08
C PRO A 118 4.86 0.14 23.33
N PRO A 119 5.85 -0.30 22.53
CA PRO A 119 7.24 0.16 22.70
C PRO A 119 7.41 1.68 22.49
N PHE A 120 6.54 2.27 21.67
CA PHE A 120 6.53 3.71 21.44
C PHE A 120 6.09 4.48 22.68
N ILE A 121 5.09 3.99 23.41
CA ILE A 121 4.60 4.63 24.64
C ILE A 121 5.70 4.67 25.71
N ASP A 122 6.51 3.62 25.83
CA ASP A 122 7.61 3.56 26.81
C ASP A 122 8.68 4.65 26.56
N ILE A 123 9.07 4.85 25.30
CA ILE A 123 10.07 5.87 24.91
C ILE A 123 9.44 7.26 24.91
N LEU A 124 8.17 7.41 24.51
CA LEU A 124 7.43 8.66 24.65
C LEU A 124 7.34 9.10 26.11
N ALA A 125 7.14 8.16 27.04
CA ALA A 125 7.14 8.46 28.46
C ALA A 125 8.52 8.96 28.93
N LEU A 126 9.62 8.36 28.43
CA LEU A 126 10.98 8.84 28.70
C LEU A 126 11.21 10.27 28.17
N LEU A 127 10.73 10.56 26.95
CA LEU A 127 10.80 11.89 26.34
C LEU A 127 10.03 12.93 27.16
N LEU A 128 8.78 12.63 27.51
CA LEU A 128 7.96 13.54 28.31
C LEU A 128 8.56 13.76 29.71
N PHE A 129 9.22 12.75 30.27
CA PHE A 129 9.92 12.86 31.55
C PHE A 129 11.08 13.86 31.49
N PHE A 130 11.97 13.75 30.50
CA PHE A 130 13.07 14.71 30.33
C PHE A 130 12.55 16.12 30.01
N MET A 131 11.50 16.23 29.19
CA MET A 131 10.87 17.51 28.86
C MET A 131 10.35 18.22 30.10
N VAL A 132 9.71 17.50 31.03
CA VAL A 132 9.24 18.07 32.29
C VAL A 132 10.40 18.54 33.16
N ILE A 133 11.51 17.78 33.23
CA ILE A 133 12.71 18.19 33.97
C ILE A 133 13.29 19.49 33.39
N PHE A 134 13.48 19.56 32.08
CA PHE A 134 13.98 20.76 31.40
C PHE A 134 12.99 21.92 31.48
N GLY A 135 11.67 21.67 31.50
CA GLY A 135 10.65 22.70 31.70
C GLY A 135 10.77 23.35 33.07
N ILE A 136 10.89 22.54 34.12
CA ILE A 136 11.10 23.02 35.48
C ILE A 136 12.43 23.80 35.58
N LEU A 137 13.52 23.26 35.01
CA LEU A 137 14.82 23.92 35.02
C LEU A 137 14.81 25.25 34.26
N GLY A 138 14.20 25.28 33.07
CA GLY A 138 14.08 26.48 32.24
C GLY A 138 13.24 27.56 32.92
N PHE A 139 12.15 27.17 33.59
CA PHE A 139 11.36 28.09 34.41
C PHE A 139 12.21 28.75 35.50
N TYR A 140 12.96 27.98 36.30
CA TYR A 140 13.81 28.58 37.34
C TYR A 140 14.94 29.46 36.79
N LEU A 141 15.49 29.11 35.62
CA LEU A 141 16.63 29.82 35.03
C LEU A 141 16.22 31.14 34.34
N PHE A 142 15.07 31.17 33.68
CA PHE A 142 14.68 32.26 32.77
C PHE A 142 13.46 33.07 33.21
N SER A 143 12.61 32.55 34.12
CA SER A 143 11.44 33.29 34.66
C SER A 143 11.75 34.68 35.26
N PRO A 144 12.93 34.95 35.87
CA PRO A 144 13.25 36.30 36.35
C PRO A 144 13.34 37.37 35.25
N ASN A 145 13.32 36.99 33.97
CA ASN A 145 13.43 37.92 32.86
C ASN A 145 12.06 38.35 32.33
N HIS A 146 11.57 39.53 32.74
CA HIS A 146 10.26 40.04 32.31
C HIS A 146 10.13 40.30 30.80
N SER A 147 11.24 40.40 30.06
CA SER A 147 11.22 40.57 28.61
C SER A 147 11.04 39.26 27.84
N ASP A 148 11.07 38.12 28.53
CA ASP A 148 10.93 36.79 27.93
C ASP A 148 9.47 36.33 28.03
N PRO A 149 8.70 36.25 26.93
CA PRO A 149 7.33 35.77 26.98
C PRO A 149 7.24 34.24 27.19
N TYR A 150 8.34 33.50 26.96
CA TYR A 150 8.33 32.05 26.82
C TYR A 150 8.40 31.29 28.15
N PHE A 151 9.21 31.77 29.11
CA PHE A 151 9.48 31.09 30.40
C PHE A 151 8.80 31.76 31.61
N ASN A 152 7.75 32.54 31.39
CA ASN A 152 7.05 33.28 32.45
C ASN A 152 6.27 32.38 33.43
N THR A 153 5.70 31.29 32.95
CA THR A 153 4.92 30.32 33.76
C THR A 153 5.40 28.91 33.48
N LEU A 154 5.15 27.99 34.42
CA LEU A 154 5.49 26.58 34.23
C LEU A 154 4.78 26.00 33.00
N GLU A 155 3.50 26.34 32.79
CA GLU A 155 2.76 25.90 31.60
C GLU A 155 3.41 26.40 30.31
N ASN A 156 3.71 27.70 30.21
CA ASN A 156 4.34 28.27 29.02
C ASN A 156 5.72 27.65 28.78
N SER A 157 6.50 27.38 29.85
CA SER A 157 7.79 26.70 29.70
C SER A 157 7.65 25.29 29.10
N LEU A 158 6.66 24.51 29.54
CA LEU A 158 6.40 23.17 29.01
C LEU A 158 5.90 23.21 27.57
N VAL A 159 4.99 24.13 27.25
CA VAL A 159 4.47 24.30 25.89
C VAL A 159 5.58 24.75 24.93
N ASN A 160 6.38 25.75 25.31
CA ASN A 160 7.46 26.25 24.47
C ASN A 160 8.59 25.24 24.28
N LEU A 161 8.89 24.41 25.28
CA LEU A 161 9.82 23.29 25.11
C LEU A 161 9.24 22.18 24.24
N PHE A 162 7.94 21.87 24.35
CA PHE A 162 7.29 20.94 23.44
C PHE A 162 7.35 21.45 21.99
N VAL A 163 7.15 22.75 21.76
CA VAL A 163 7.31 23.35 20.43
C VAL A 163 8.79 23.33 20.00
N LEU A 164 9.74 23.55 20.92
CA LEU A 164 11.17 23.49 20.64
C LEU A 164 11.64 22.07 20.29
N LEU A 165 11.04 21.02 20.86
CA LEU A 165 11.28 19.63 20.47
C LEU A 165 11.04 19.44 18.96
N THR A 166 10.06 20.14 18.41
CA THR A 166 9.74 20.13 16.98
C THR A 166 10.60 21.10 16.16
N THR A 167 11.47 21.88 16.80
CA THR A 167 12.31 22.94 16.22
C THR A 167 11.56 24.09 15.54
N SER A 168 10.25 24.24 15.79
CA SER A 168 9.41 25.22 15.09
C SER A 168 9.58 26.66 15.55
N ASN A 169 10.01 26.87 16.80
CA ASN A 169 10.20 28.19 17.42
C ASN A 169 11.68 28.51 17.70
N PHE A 170 12.61 27.76 17.10
CA PHE A 170 14.04 28.06 17.16
C PHE A 170 14.43 28.91 15.95
N PRO A 171 15.10 30.07 16.10
CA PRO A 171 15.84 30.53 17.29
C PRO A 171 15.04 31.36 18.29
N ASP A 172 13.81 31.77 17.98
CA ASP A 172 13.08 32.83 18.68
C ASP A 172 12.91 32.60 20.20
N VAL A 173 12.63 31.36 20.62
CA VAL A 173 12.48 30.99 22.04
C VAL A 173 13.76 31.20 22.87
N MET A 174 14.93 31.17 22.24
CA MET A 174 16.23 31.34 22.90
C MET A 174 16.65 32.82 22.97
N MET A 175 16.25 33.63 21.99
CA MET A 175 16.82 34.96 21.77
C MET A 175 16.72 35.92 22.98
N PRO A 176 15.60 36.02 23.71
CA PRO A 176 15.52 36.90 24.89
C PRO A 176 16.52 36.52 25.99
N SER A 177 16.71 35.22 26.20
CA SER A 177 17.62 34.68 27.21
C SER A 177 19.10 34.75 26.76
N TYR A 178 19.35 34.60 25.45
CA TYR A 178 20.69 34.75 24.85
C TYR A 178 21.17 36.19 24.80
N ALA A 179 20.28 37.14 24.52
CA ALA A 179 20.59 38.56 24.52
C ALA A 179 21.04 39.06 25.91
N ARG A 180 20.54 38.44 26.97
CA ARG A 180 20.94 38.74 28.35
C ARG A 180 22.27 38.11 28.73
N ASN A 181 22.44 36.82 28.46
CA ASN A 181 23.65 36.08 28.74
C ASN A 181 23.98 35.13 27.58
N PRO A 182 25.16 35.23 26.94
CA PRO A 182 25.51 34.37 25.81
C PRO A 182 25.60 32.88 26.21
N TRP A 183 25.89 32.59 27.48
CA TRP A 183 25.94 31.23 28.02
C TRP A 183 24.56 30.55 28.14
N SER A 184 23.46 31.30 28.04
CA SER A 184 22.11 30.72 28.00
C SER A 184 21.91 29.76 26.83
N CYS A 185 22.72 29.88 25.74
CA CYS A 185 22.67 28.95 24.61
C CYS A 185 22.98 27.50 25.03
N VAL A 186 23.77 27.29 26.09
CA VAL A 186 24.16 25.96 26.57
C VAL A 186 22.93 25.15 26.96
N PHE A 187 21.94 25.78 27.60
CA PHE A 187 20.68 25.12 27.96
C PHE A 187 19.96 24.56 26.72
N PHE A 188 19.77 25.39 25.69
CA PHE A 188 19.06 25.00 24.48
C PHE A 188 19.84 23.98 23.64
N ILE A 189 21.17 24.13 23.54
CA ILE A 189 22.03 23.17 22.83
C ILE A 189 21.99 21.80 23.51
N VAL A 190 22.08 21.75 24.84
CA VAL A 190 21.99 20.50 25.61
C VAL A 190 20.60 19.87 25.47
N TYR A 191 19.54 20.68 25.58
CA TYR A 191 18.16 20.24 25.37
C TYR A 191 17.98 19.60 23.99
N LEU A 192 18.34 20.29 22.90
CA LEU A 192 18.20 19.75 21.54
C LEU A 192 19.10 18.53 21.30
N SER A 193 20.29 18.49 21.90
CA SER A 193 21.18 17.33 21.76
C SER A 193 20.59 16.06 22.37
N ILE A 194 20.00 16.18 23.57
CA ILE A 194 19.42 15.05 24.29
C ILE A 194 18.04 14.70 23.73
N GLU A 195 17.13 15.66 23.64
CA GLU A 195 15.72 15.40 23.30
C GLU A 195 15.53 15.14 21.81
N LEU A 196 16.04 16.02 20.95
CA LEU A 196 15.84 15.91 19.51
C LEU A 196 16.79 14.91 18.86
N TYR A 197 18.10 15.04 19.06
CA TYR A 197 19.03 14.18 18.30
C TYR A 197 19.18 12.78 18.90
N PHE A 198 19.08 12.62 20.21
CA PHE A 198 19.22 11.32 20.85
C PHE A 198 17.86 10.63 21.05
N ILE A 199 16.95 11.20 21.85
CA ILE A 199 15.69 10.52 22.22
C ILE A 199 14.74 10.39 21.02
N MET A 200 14.49 11.45 20.25
CA MET A 200 13.58 11.36 19.10
C MET A 200 14.10 10.43 18.00
N ASN A 201 15.40 10.42 17.71
CA ASN A 201 15.95 9.46 16.74
C ASN A 201 15.95 8.02 17.26
N LEU A 202 16.16 7.81 18.57
CA LEU A 202 16.01 6.50 19.20
C LEU A 202 14.57 6.00 19.08
N LEU A 203 13.59 6.88 19.30
CA LEU A 203 12.16 6.58 19.13
C LEU A 203 11.87 6.11 17.70
N LEU A 204 12.40 6.81 16.69
CA LEU A 204 12.27 6.41 15.28
C LEU A 204 12.89 5.04 15.01
N ALA A 205 14.08 4.76 15.56
CA ALA A 205 14.78 3.50 15.38
C ALA A 205 14.01 2.32 16.00
N VAL A 206 13.52 2.46 17.23
CA VAL A 206 12.76 1.39 17.90
C VAL A 206 11.44 1.10 17.18
N VAL A 207 10.75 2.14 16.68
CA VAL A 207 9.55 1.95 15.86
C VAL A 207 9.88 1.20 14.57
N PHE A 208 10.98 1.55 13.90
CA PHE A 208 11.42 0.88 12.67
C PHE A 208 11.75 -0.61 12.90
N ASP A 209 12.52 -0.92 13.94
CA ASP A 209 12.94 -2.31 14.24
C ASP A 209 11.76 -3.18 14.67
N THR A 210 10.91 -2.68 15.57
CA THR A 210 9.71 -3.40 16.00
C THR A 210 8.74 -3.65 14.84
N PHE A 211 8.62 -2.68 13.92
CA PHE A 211 7.82 -2.83 12.71
C PHE A 211 8.38 -3.93 11.79
N ASN A 212 9.68 -3.92 11.51
CA ASN A 212 10.33 -4.93 10.67
C ASN A 212 10.20 -6.33 11.26
N ASP A 213 10.35 -6.46 12.59
CA ASP A 213 10.16 -7.72 13.29
C ASP A 213 8.73 -8.27 13.16
N ILE A 214 7.72 -7.39 13.24
CA ILE A 214 6.33 -7.76 13.03
C ILE A 214 6.10 -8.21 11.58
N GLU A 215 6.66 -7.51 10.58
CA GLU A 215 6.58 -7.91 9.17
C GLU A 215 7.26 -9.28 8.94
N LYS A 216 8.46 -9.49 9.48
CA LYS A 216 9.23 -10.74 9.39
C LYS A 216 8.46 -11.92 9.99
N LYS A 217 7.97 -11.78 11.23
CA LYS A 217 7.17 -12.82 11.92
C LYS A 217 5.90 -13.15 11.15
N LYS A 218 5.24 -12.14 10.58
CA LYS A 218 4.03 -12.33 9.76
C LYS A 218 4.33 -13.05 8.45
N PHE A 219 5.43 -12.70 7.78
CA PHE A 219 5.88 -13.39 6.58
C PHE A 219 6.22 -14.86 6.86
N LYS A 220 7.00 -15.14 7.92
CA LYS A 220 7.30 -16.51 8.39
C LYS A 220 6.01 -17.30 8.61
N SER A 221 5.05 -16.74 9.35
CA SER A 221 3.77 -17.40 9.62
C SER A 221 2.96 -17.71 8.35
N LEU A 222 2.92 -16.78 7.38
CA LEU A 222 2.20 -16.99 6.11
C LEU A 222 2.88 -18.05 5.22
N LEU A 223 4.22 -18.05 5.19
CA LEU A 223 5.00 -18.99 4.42
C LEU A 223 4.86 -20.42 4.97
N LEU A 224 4.91 -20.59 6.29
CA LEU A 224 4.70 -21.87 6.96
C LEU A 224 3.26 -22.37 6.78
N HIS A 225 2.25 -21.49 6.89
CA HIS A 225 0.86 -21.86 6.61
C HIS A 225 0.66 -22.33 5.17
N LYS A 226 1.28 -21.68 4.18
CA LYS A 226 1.23 -22.18 2.79
C LYS A 226 1.85 -23.56 2.67
N ARG A 227 2.95 -23.82 3.37
CA ARG A 227 3.63 -25.13 3.36
C ARG A 227 2.76 -26.23 3.97
N THR A 228 2.12 -25.97 5.12
CA THR A 228 1.20 -26.94 5.74
C THR A 228 0.01 -27.24 4.84
N ALA A 229 -0.59 -26.23 4.22
CA ALA A 229 -1.67 -26.42 3.25
C ALA A 229 -1.25 -27.31 2.06
N ILE A 230 -0.02 -27.12 1.55
CA ILE A 230 0.55 -27.99 0.50
C ILE A 230 0.73 -29.42 1.02
N GLN A 231 1.25 -29.61 2.23
CA GLN A 231 1.43 -30.94 2.83
C GLN A 231 0.08 -31.66 3.01
N HIS A 232 -0.95 -30.97 3.49
CA HIS A 232 -2.30 -31.52 3.61
C HIS A 232 -2.89 -31.88 2.25
N ALA A 233 -2.77 -31.00 1.26
CA ALA A 233 -3.22 -31.28 -0.10
C ALA A 233 -2.47 -32.47 -0.72
N TYR A 234 -1.16 -32.56 -0.53
CA TYR A 234 -0.33 -33.66 -1.02
C TYR A 234 -0.74 -35.00 -0.40
N ARG A 235 -0.93 -35.04 0.93
CA ARG A 235 -1.40 -36.23 1.65
C ARG A 235 -2.77 -36.69 1.17
N LEU A 236 -3.66 -35.77 0.79
CA LEU A 236 -5.00 -36.09 0.28
C LEU A 236 -4.99 -36.59 -1.17
N LEU A 237 -4.05 -36.12 -2.00
CA LEU A 237 -3.96 -36.46 -3.42
C LEU A 237 -3.19 -37.76 -3.71
N ILE A 238 -2.41 -38.25 -2.74
CA ILE A 238 -1.75 -39.54 -2.85
C ILE A 238 -2.77 -40.67 -2.65
N THR A 239 -2.73 -41.67 -3.52
CA THR A 239 -3.53 -42.89 -3.37
C THR A 239 -2.73 -43.98 -2.65
N LYS A 240 -3.42 -44.91 -1.97
CA LYS A 240 -2.78 -46.09 -1.35
C LYS A 240 -1.98 -46.94 -2.35
N GLN A 241 -2.31 -46.85 -3.65
CA GLN A 241 -1.66 -47.60 -4.72
C GLN A 241 -0.35 -46.95 -5.20
N ASN A 242 -0.21 -45.63 -5.12
CA ASN A 242 1.00 -44.89 -5.53
C ASN A 242 1.46 -43.96 -4.41
N PRO A 243 2.11 -44.46 -3.35
CA PRO A 243 2.54 -43.63 -2.22
C PRO A 243 3.66 -42.64 -2.58
N SER A 244 4.32 -42.85 -3.71
CA SER A 244 5.54 -42.13 -4.11
C SER A 244 5.31 -40.78 -4.78
N GLY A 245 4.08 -40.45 -5.22
CA GLY A 245 3.81 -39.14 -5.79
C GLY A 245 2.43 -38.96 -6.44
N ILE A 246 2.14 -37.72 -6.85
CA ILE A 246 0.85 -37.32 -7.44
C ILE A 246 0.85 -37.61 -8.95
N SER A 247 -0.15 -38.33 -9.45
CA SER A 247 -0.35 -38.54 -10.89
C SER A 247 -1.07 -37.36 -11.57
N PHE A 248 -0.91 -37.24 -12.90
CA PHE A 248 -1.53 -36.16 -13.67
C PHE A 248 -3.04 -36.06 -13.46
N LYS A 249 -3.77 -37.17 -13.41
CA LYS A 249 -5.24 -37.20 -13.22
C LYS A 249 -5.68 -36.54 -11.90
N HIS A 250 -4.92 -36.75 -10.81
CA HIS A 250 -5.24 -36.16 -9.51
C HIS A 250 -4.92 -34.66 -9.49
N LEU A 251 -3.77 -34.25 -10.04
CA LEU A 251 -3.43 -32.83 -10.15
C LEU A 251 -4.41 -32.09 -11.06
N GLU A 252 -4.83 -32.72 -12.15
CA GLU A 252 -5.84 -32.19 -13.06
C GLU A 252 -7.16 -31.92 -12.31
N GLY A 253 -7.62 -32.88 -11.51
CA GLY A 253 -8.80 -32.73 -10.66
C GLY A 253 -8.68 -31.53 -9.72
N LEU A 254 -7.53 -31.38 -9.04
CA LEU A 254 -7.27 -30.22 -8.18
C LEU A 254 -7.37 -28.90 -8.97
N LEU A 255 -6.72 -28.82 -10.14
CA LEU A 255 -6.67 -27.59 -10.94
C LEU A 255 -8.04 -27.18 -11.50
N ARG A 256 -8.92 -28.15 -11.81
CA ARG A 256 -10.30 -27.86 -12.24
C ARG A 256 -11.09 -27.10 -11.17
N PHE A 257 -10.88 -27.40 -9.90
CA PHE A 257 -11.56 -26.71 -8.79
C PHE A 257 -10.80 -25.47 -8.31
N TYR A 258 -9.47 -25.56 -8.20
CA TYR A 258 -8.65 -24.45 -7.70
C TYR A 258 -8.60 -23.26 -8.68
N LYS A 259 -8.54 -23.54 -9.99
CA LYS A 259 -8.47 -22.53 -11.05
C LYS A 259 -9.36 -22.92 -12.24
N PRO A 260 -10.69 -22.78 -12.13
CA PRO A 260 -11.66 -23.36 -13.09
C PRO A 260 -11.56 -22.80 -14.50
N ARG A 261 -11.05 -21.57 -14.67
CA ARG A 261 -10.89 -20.93 -15.99
C ARG A 261 -9.64 -21.39 -16.76
N MET A 262 -8.91 -22.39 -16.26
CA MET A 262 -7.64 -22.84 -16.84
C MET A 262 -7.85 -23.91 -17.91
N CYS A 263 -7.37 -23.63 -19.13
CA CYS A 263 -7.48 -24.55 -20.26
C CYS A 263 -6.73 -25.88 -20.02
N ALA A 264 -7.20 -26.98 -20.62
CA ALA A 264 -6.56 -28.31 -20.53
C ALA A 264 -5.06 -28.28 -20.87
N ARG A 265 -4.68 -27.57 -21.94
CA ARG A 265 -3.27 -27.32 -22.31
C ARG A 265 -2.47 -26.71 -21.16
N ASP A 266 -3.00 -25.67 -20.53
CA ASP A 266 -2.30 -24.94 -19.49
C ASP A 266 -2.17 -25.80 -18.23
N ARG A 267 -3.18 -26.64 -17.93
CA ARG A 267 -3.13 -27.61 -16.82
C ARG A 267 -2.02 -28.64 -17.03
N TYR A 268 -1.87 -29.16 -18.24
CA TYR A 268 -0.76 -30.06 -18.59
C TYR A 268 0.60 -29.35 -18.52
N LEU A 269 0.70 -28.12 -19.01
CA LEU A 269 1.91 -27.31 -18.89
C LEU A 269 2.31 -27.06 -17.43
N THR A 270 1.35 -26.80 -16.54
CA THR A 270 1.65 -26.66 -15.11
C THR A 270 2.12 -27.95 -14.47
N PHE A 271 1.58 -29.11 -14.89
CA PHE A 271 2.07 -30.41 -14.44
C PHE A 271 3.53 -30.63 -14.88
N LYS A 272 3.83 -30.40 -16.16
CA LYS A 272 5.20 -30.53 -16.73
C LYS A 272 6.18 -29.49 -16.18
N ALA A 273 5.68 -28.35 -15.72
CA ALA A 273 6.47 -27.32 -15.06
C ALA A 273 6.79 -27.66 -13.60
N LEU A 274 5.85 -28.27 -12.88
CA LEU A 274 6.07 -28.75 -11.51
C LEU A 274 7.02 -29.95 -11.48
N ASN A 275 6.87 -30.86 -12.43
CA ASN A 275 7.68 -32.06 -12.51
C ASN A 275 9.09 -31.77 -13.04
N GLN A 276 10.03 -31.48 -12.14
CA GLN A 276 11.43 -31.29 -12.48
C GLN A 276 12.19 -32.62 -12.62
N SER A 277 11.69 -33.69 -11.99
CA SER A 277 12.33 -35.01 -11.96
C SER A 277 12.09 -35.87 -13.22
N ASN A 278 11.31 -35.38 -14.19
CA ASN A 278 10.89 -36.10 -15.41
C ASN A 278 10.24 -37.48 -15.15
N THR A 279 9.79 -37.74 -13.93
CA THR A 279 9.08 -38.98 -13.58
C THR A 279 7.58 -38.82 -13.85
N PRO A 280 6.78 -39.88 -14.07
CA PRO A 280 5.34 -39.73 -14.30
C PRO A 280 4.55 -39.22 -13.08
N LEU A 281 5.23 -39.00 -11.94
CA LEU A 281 4.66 -38.62 -10.66
C LEU A 281 5.32 -37.34 -10.13
N VAL A 282 4.59 -36.51 -9.40
CA VAL A 282 5.16 -35.31 -8.75
C VAL A 282 5.47 -35.61 -7.30
N SER A 283 6.73 -35.39 -6.90
CA SER A 283 7.19 -35.58 -5.52
C SER A 283 6.75 -34.43 -4.60
N LEU A 284 6.82 -34.63 -3.27
CA LEU A 284 6.51 -33.55 -2.31
C LEU A 284 7.45 -32.34 -2.48
N LYS A 285 8.74 -32.58 -2.79
CA LYS A 285 9.73 -31.52 -3.00
C LYS A 285 9.36 -30.65 -4.19
N ASP A 286 8.97 -31.28 -5.29
CA ASP A 286 8.49 -30.60 -6.50
C ASP A 286 7.17 -29.86 -6.25
N PHE A 287 6.28 -30.47 -5.46
CA PHE A 287 4.95 -29.92 -5.16
C PHE A 287 5.00 -28.70 -4.23
N TYR A 288 6.07 -28.46 -3.48
CA TYR A 288 6.23 -27.21 -2.72
C TYR A 288 6.21 -25.95 -3.59
N ASN A 289 6.63 -26.06 -4.86
CA ASN A 289 6.63 -24.97 -5.82
C ASN A 289 5.24 -24.73 -6.48
N PHE A 290 4.18 -25.39 -6.00
CA PHE A 290 2.83 -25.32 -6.55
C PHE A 290 2.33 -23.88 -6.77
N TYR A 291 2.40 -23.03 -5.74
CA TYR A 291 1.89 -21.65 -5.83
C TYR A 291 2.66 -20.80 -6.85
N GLU A 292 3.95 -21.09 -7.05
CA GLU A 292 4.78 -20.35 -8.00
C GLU A 292 4.44 -20.73 -9.45
N VAL A 293 4.25 -22.02 -9.71
CA VAL A 293 3.99 -22.55 -11.06
C VAL A 293 2.55 -22.31 -11.51
N VAL A 294 1.56 -22.46 -10.62
CA VAL A 294 0.13 -22.26 -10.96
C VAL A 294 -0.19 -20.79 -11.30
N GLY A 295 0.64 -19.86 -10.82
CA GLY A 295 0.57 -18.44 -11.15
C GLY A 295 1.00 -18.10 -12.58
N LEU A 296 1.69 -19.01 -13.28
CA LEU A 296 2.18 -18.78 -14.65
C LEU A 296 1.02 -18.66 -15.65
N LYS A 297 1.13 -17.69 -16.57
CA LYS A 297 0.26 -17.59 -17.74
C LYS A 297 1.02 -18.09 -18.95
N TRP A 298 0.51 -19.16 -19.55
CA TRP A 298 1.14 -19.82 -20.69
C TRP A 298 0.72 -19.17 -22.00
N LYS A 299 1.71 -18.81 -22.82
CA LYS A 299 1.53 -18.33 -24.19
C LYS A 299 2.38 -19.17 -25.12
N ALA A 300 1.84 -19.54 -26.27
CA ALA A 300 2.64 -20.15 -27.33
C ALA A 300 3.65 -19.11 -27.86
N LYS A 301 4.90 -19.50 -28.04
CA LYS A 301 5.87 -18.68 -28.76
C LYS A 301 5.44 -18.69 -30.23
N ARG A 302 4.90 -17.57 -30.74
CA ARG A 302 4.51 -17.45 -32.15
C ARG A 302 5.73 -17.06 -32.97
N ASN A 303 5.97 -17.74 -34.08
CA ASN A 303 7.03 -17.41 -35.05
C ASN A 303 6.72 -16.18 -35.92
N ARG A 304 5.47 -15.68 -35.93
CA ARG A 304 5.09 -14.44 -36.64
C ARG A 304 5.33 -13.25 -35.73
N GLU A 305 6.32 -12.42 -36.09
CA GLU A 305 6.76 -11.30 -35.27
C GLU A 305 5.93 -10.02 -35.46
N HIS A 306 5.17 -9.88 -36.56
CA HIS A 306 4.57 -8.58 -36.92
C HIS A 306 3.07 -8.65 -37.26
N TRP A 307 2.33 -7.63 -36.85
CA TRP A 307 0.88 -7.53 -37.09
C TRP A 307 0.52 -7.30 -38.58
N PHE A 308 1.48 -6.83 -39.37
CA PHE A 308 1.31 -6.49 -40.79
C PHE A 308 1.68 -7.63 -41.75
N ASP A 309 1.98 -8.84 -41.25
CA ASP A 309 2.30 -10.02 -42.07
C ASP A 309 1.14 -10.49 -42.96
N GLU A 310 -0.09 -10.04 -42.69
CA GLU A 310 -1.31 -10.36 -43.47
C GLU A 310 -1.63 -9.31 -44.57
N LEU A 311 -0.85 -8.23 -44.66
CA LEU A 311 -1.10 -7.14 -45.62
C LEU A 311 -0.53 -7.42 -47.01
N PRO A 312 -1.12 -6.84 -48.08
CA PRO A 312 -0.59 -6.95 -49.44
C PRO A 312 0.84 -6.38 -49.55
N ARG A 313 1.61 -6.88 -50.53
CA ARG A 313 3.07 -6.64 -50.63
C ARG A 313 3.50 -5.16 -50.58
N THR A 314 2.71 -4.25 -51.14
CA THR A 314 2.99 -2.80 -51.13
C THR A 314 2.90 -2.21 -49.72
N ALA A 315 1.83 -2.52 -48.99
CA ALA A 315 1.66 -2.11 -47.59
C ALA A 315 2.69 -2.79 -46.68
N PHE A 316 2.98 -4.07 -46.92
CA PHE A 316 4.01 -4.81 -46.17
C PHE A 316 5.39 -4.13 -46.24
N LEU A 317 5.81 -3.67 -47.41
CA LEU A 317 7.07 -2.92 -47.59
C LEU A 317 7.09 -1.61 -46.79
N ILE A 318 5.97 -0.87 -46.79
CA ILE A 318 5.84 0.39 -46.04
C ILE A 318 5.94 0.14 -44.54
N PHE A 319 5.14 -0.78 -43.99
CA PHE A 319 5.15 -1.09 -42.55
C PHE A 319 6.45 -1.72 -42.09
N LYS A 320 7.08 -2.56 -42.93
CA LYS A 320 8.43 -3.08 -42.66
C LYS A 320 9.46 -1.96 -42.60
N GLY A 321 9.40 -0.99 -43.51
CA GLY A 321 10.25 0.20 -43.48
C GLY A 321 10.05 1.04 -42.21
N ILE A 322 8.80 1.30 -41.82
CA ILE A 322 8.45 2.03 -40.58
C ILE A 322 8.96 1.27 -39.35
N ASN A 323 8.79 -0.06 -39.30
CA ASN A 323 9.27 -0.87 -38.19
C ASN A 323 10.80 -0.81 -38.05
N ILE A 324 11.54 -0.92 -39.16
CA ILE A 324 13.00 -0.78 -39.18
C ILE A 324 13.42 0.62 -38.70
N LEU A 325 12.73 1.67 -39.16
CA LEU A 325 13.01 3.05 -38.76
C LEU A 325 12.78 3.24 -37.25
N VAL A 326 11.62 2.83 -36.74
CA VAL A 326 11.24 3.01 -35.33
C VAL A 326 12.13 2.20 -34.37
N LYS A 327 12.56 1.00 -34.77
CA LYS A 327 13.48 0.17 -33.99
C LYS A 327 14.94 0.64 -34.07
N SER A 328 15.28 1.53 -34.99
CA SER A 328 16.63 2.04 -35.12
C SER A 328 17.05 2.85 -33.88
N GLN A 329 18.31 2.67 -33.45
CA GLN A 329 18.89 3.45 -32.36
C GLN A 329 18.94 4.95 -32.72
N ALA A 330 19.17 5.27 -34.00
CA ALA A 330 19.20 6.64 -34.49
C ALA A 330 17.87 7.38 -34.26
N PHE A 331 16.73 6.74 -34.49
CA PHE A 331 15.41 7.33 -34.22
C PHE A 331 15.21 7.65 -32.74
N GLN A 332 15.65 6.75 -31.84
CA GLN A 332 15.56 6.98 -30.40
C GLN A 332 16.42 8.17 -29.96
N TYR A 333 17.68 8.25 -30.40
CA TYR A 333 18.56 9.38 -30.09
C TYR A 333 18.07 10.70 -30.70
N ALA A 334 17.50 10.67 -31.91
CA ALA A 334 16.88 11.85 -32.52
C ALA A 334 15.74 12.38 -31.65
N MET A 335 14.86 11.51 -31.16
CA MET A 335 13.77 11.93 -30.27
C MET A 335 14.26 12.46 -28.93
N TYR A 336 15.30 11.85 -28.34
CA TYR A 336 15.91 12.40 -27.12
C TYR A 336 16.54 13.78 -27.35
N THR A 337 17.16 13.99 -28.52
CA THR A 337 17.70 15.29 -28.90
C THR A 337 16.59 16.34 -29.03
N VAL A 338 15.46 15.99 -29.66
CA VAL A 338 14.28 16.87 -29.74
C VAL A 338 13.77 17.25 -28.35
N VAL A 339 13.67 16.30 -27.43
CA VAL A 339 13.25 16.56 -26.04
C VAL A 339 14.25 17.48 -25.32
N ALA A 340 15.55 17.27 -25.50
CA ALA A 340 16.58 18.12 -24.92
C ALA A 340 16.52 19.56 -25.46
N VAL A 341 16.38 19.71 -26.78
CA VAL A 341 16.22 21.02 -27.44
C VAL A 341 14.95 21.72 -26.95
N ASN A 342 13.83 21.00 -26.82
CA ASN A 342 12.59 21.54 -26.24
C ASN A 342 12.82 22.03 -24.80
N GLY A 343 13.53 21.25 -23.98
CA GLY A 343 13.86 21.66 -22.61
C GLY A 343 14.72 22.92 -22.54
N ILE A 344 15.74 23.03 -23.38
CA ILE A 344 16.58 24.23 -23.50
C ILE A 344 15.74 25.41 -23.99
N TRP A 345 14.86 25.18 -24.96
CA TRP A 345 13.97 26.22 -25.47
C TRP A 345 13.04 26.76 -24.38
N ILE A 346 12.38 25.88 -23.63
CA ILE A 346 11.51 26.26 -22.50
C ILE A 346 12.32 27.08 -21.48
N LEU A 347 13.55 26.65 -21.17
CA LEU A 347 14.43 27.37 -20.23
C LEU A 347 14.78 28.77 -20.74
N VAL A 348 15.19 28.92 -22.00
CA VAL A 348 15.48 30.22 -22.61
C VAL A 348 14.24 31.10 -22.65
N GLU A 349 13.09 30.55 -23.05
CA GLU A 349 11.81 31.26 -23.06
C GLU A 349 11.45 31.76 -21.66
N THR A 350 11.65 30.95 -20.61
CA THR A 350 11.42 31.39 -19.22
C THR A 350 12.36 32.50 -18.77
N PHE A 351 13.64 32.49 -19.17
CA PHE A 351 14.58 33.58 -18.86
C PHE A 351 14.24 34.87 -19.62
N MET A 352 13.82 34.76 -20.88
CA MET A 352 13.41 35.92 -21.69
C MET A 352 12.10 36.53 -21.19
N LEU A 353 11.18 35.70 -20.68
CA LEU A 353 9.90 36.13 -20.11
C LEU A 353 10.01 36.66 -18.67
N GLN A 354 11.15 36.48 -18.00
CA GLN A 354 11.35 36.91 -16.60
C GLN A 354 11.21 38.44 -16.40
N GLY A 355 11.09 39.22 -17.48
CA GLY A 355 10.76 40.65 -17.50
C GLY A 355 9.33 41.04 -17.95
N GLY A 356 8.39 40.10 -18.14
CA GLY A 356 7.02 40.39 -18.60
C GLY A 356 5.97 39.34 -18.17
N ASN A 357 4.68 39.72 -18.18
CA ASN A 357 3.54 38.92 -17.71
C ASN A 357 3.64 37.44 -18.07
N PHE A 358 3.70 36.56 -17.05
CA PHE A 358 3.82 35.09 -17.17
C PHE A 358 2.70 34.38 -17.95
N LEU A 359 1.69 35.11 -18.41
CA LEU A 359 0.52 34.59 -19.09
C LEU A 359 0.24 35.38 -20.37
N PRO A 360 1.13 35.36 -21.39
CA PRO A 360 0.66 35.72 -22.72
C PRO A 360 -0.46 34.73 -23.08
N ARG A 361 -1.64 35.28 -23.39
CA ARG A 361 -2.82 34.49 -23.79
C ARG A 361 -2.57 33.69 -25.07
N ASP A 362 -1.51 34.03 -25.79
CA ASP A 362 -1.11 33.42 -27.05
C ASP A 362 -0.27 32.16 -26.82
N VAL A 363 -0.67 31.07 -27.49
CA VAL A 363 0.12 29.85 -27.54
C VAL A 363 1.42 30.13 -28.31
N PRO A 364 2.60 29.86 -27.72
CA PRO A 364 3.84 30.03 -28.45
C PRO A 364 3.90 29.03 -29.61
N TRP A 365 4.25 29.52 -30.80
CA TRP A 365 4.37 28.69 -32.01
C TRP A 365 5.33 27.50 -31.82
N SER A 366 6.37 27.67 -30.98
CA SER A 366 7.31 26.62 -30.59
C SER A 366 6.60 25.41 -29.97
N TYR A 367 5.59 25.63 -29.14
CA TYR A 367 4.81 24.56 -28.52
C TYR A 367 4.05 23.73 -29.56
N ILE A 368 3.45 24.38 -30.58
CA ILE A 368 2.76 23.70 -31.67
C ILE A 368 3.75 22.87 -32.48
N VAL A 369 4.95 23.42 -32.78
CA VAL A 369 6.01 22.68 -33.48
C VAL A 369 6.43 21.43 -32.71
N PHE A 370 6.76 21.54 -31.41
CA PHE A 370 7.16 20.36 -30.64
C PHE A 370 6.01 19.35 -30.48
N LEU A 371 4.78 19.80 -30.28
CA LEU A 371 3.61 18.93 -30.18
C LEU A 371 3.37 18.14 -31.48
N THR A 372 3.51 18.79 -32.64
CA THR A 372 3.38 18.10 -33.94
C THR A 372 4.47 17.05 -34.12
N ILE A 373 5.72 17.32 -33.73
CA ILE A 373 6.82 16.34 -33.77
C ILE A 373 6.48 15.12 -32.89
N TYR A 374 6.00 15.34 -31.67
CA TYR A 374 5.58 14.25 -30.77
C TYR A 374 4.35 13.48 -31.28
N GLY A 375 3.41 14.16 -31.94
CA GLY A 375 2.27 13.52 -32.59
C GLY A 375 2.69 12.60 -33.74
N VAL A 376 3.63 13.05 -34.58
CA VAL A 376 4.18 12.24 -35.68
C VAL A 376 4.97 11.05 -35.13
N GLU A 377 5.81 11.26 -34.11
CA GLU A 377 6.51 10.18 -33.40
C GLU A 377 5.53 9.10 -32.93
N LEU A 378 4.44 9.51 -32.29
CA LEU A 378 3.41 8.61 -31.76
C LEU A 378 2.75 7.78 -32.86
N LEU A 379 2.40 8.40 -33.99
CA LEU A 379 1.81 7.72 -35.14
C LEU A 379 2.79 6.71 -35.76
N LEU A 380 4.06 7.10 -35.93
CA LEU A 380 5.10 6.21 -36.45
C LEU A 380 5.33 5.00 -35.54
N LYS A 381 5.43 5.20 -34.22
CA LYS A 381 5.61 4.09 -33.27
C LYS A 381 4.41 3.15 -33.22
N THR A 382 3.20 3.71 -33.20
CA THR A 382 1.96 2.91 -33.13
C THR A 382 1.77 2.06 -34.38
N THR A 383 2.13 2.59 -35.57
CA THR A 383 2.05 1.84 -36.84
C THR A 383 3.19 0.83 -37.01
N GLY A 384 4.43 1.19 -36.65
CA GLY A 384 5.61 0.34 -36.80
C GLY A 384 5.65 -0.88 -35.87
N LEU A 385 5.31 -0.70 -34.59
CA LEU A 385 5.28 -1.78 -33.59
C LEU A 385 3.89 -2.46 -33.53
N GLY A 386 2.85 -1.76 -33.93
CA GLY A 386 1.47 -2.18 -33.74
C GLY A 386 0.91 -1.74 -32.38
N PRO A 387 -0.40 -1.49 -32.27
CA PRO A 387 -1.00 -0.89 -31.08
C PRO A 387 -0.86 -1.76 -29.82
N ILE A 388 -0.90 -3.09 -29.97
CA ILE A 388 -0.79 -4.03 -28.84
C ILE A 388 0.62 -4.05 -28.28
N GLU A 389 1.64 -4.13 -29.14
CA GLU A 389 3.05 -4.13 -28.70
C GLU A 389 3.45 -2.74 -28.19
N TYR A 390 2.99 -1.67 -28.84
CA TYR A 390 3.22 -0.28 -28.41
C TYR A 390 2.69 -0.02 -26.99
N LEU A 391 1.41 -0.34 -26.73
CA LEU A 391 0.77 -0.14 -25.42
C LEU A 391 1.26 -1.10 -24.34
N SER A 392 1.97 -2.17 -24.71
CA SER A 392 2.55 -3.10 -23.73
C SER A 392 3.71 -2.49 -22.93
N SER A 393 4.38 -1.47 -23.48
CA SER A 393 5.46 -0.75 -22.81
C SER A 393 4.91 0.44 -22.02
N GLY A 394 5.11 0.43 -20.70
CA GLY A 394 4.63 1.51 -19.81
C GLY A 394 5.15 2.90 -20.18
N TRP A 395 6.38 2.97 -20.71
CA TRP A 395 6.99 4.23 -21.16
C TRP A 395 6.40 4.77 -22.46
N ASN A 396 5.98 3.90 -23.37
CA ASN A 396 5.26 4.28 -24.58
C ASN A 396 3.81 4.69 -24.24
N PHE A 397 3.19 4.01 -23.28
CA PHE A 397 1.89 4.40 -22.75
C PHE A 397 1.93 5.79 -22.10
N PHE A 398 2.98 6.11 -21.32
CA PHE A 398 3.20 7.45 -20.79
C PHE A 398 3.35 8.51 -21.89
N ASP A 399 4.15 8.24 -22.93
CA ASP A 399 4.29 9.17 -24.07
C ASP A 399 2.96 9.42 -24.78
N PHE A 400 2.16 8.36 -24.96
CA PHE A 400 0.82 8.45 -25.52
C PHE A 400 -0.08 9.33 -24.67
N LEU A 401 -0.15 9.10 -23.35
CA LEU A 401 -0.98 9.90 -22.44
C LEU A 401 -0.58 11.37 -22.43
N VAL A 402 0.71 11.68 -22.29
CA VAL A 402 1.19 13.07 -22.24
C VAL A 402 0.92 13.78 -23.57
N THR A 403 1.12 13.11 -24.70
CA THR A 403 0.83 13.67 -26.03
C THR A 403 -0.68 13.88 -26.22
N LEU A 404 -1.50 12.93 -25.78
CA LEU A 404 -2.97 13.02 -25.83
C LEU A 404 -3.50 14.20 -25.00
N PHE A 405 -3.02 14.36 -23.76
CA PHE A 405 -3.39 15.50 -22.92
C PHE A 405 -2.93 16.82 -23.53
N ALA A 406 -1.75 16.89 -24.13
CA ALA A 406 -1.26 18.10 -24.80
C ALA A 406 -2.12 18.48 -26.03
N PHE A 407 -2.56 17.51 -26.83
CA PHE A 407 -3.53 17.74 -27.91
C PHE A 407 -4.90 18.18 -27.39
N LEU A 408 -5.38 17.55 -26.30
CA LEU A 408 -6.64 17.94 -25.67
C LEU A 408 -6.57 19.38 -25.15
N GLY A 409 -5.46 19.77 -24.52
CA GLY A 409 -5.23 21.15 -24.06
C GLY A 409 -5.18 22.18 -25.18
N LEU A 410 -4.59 21.83 -26.34
CA LEU A 410 -4.61 22.70 -27.52
C LEU A 410 -6.02 22.82 -28.11
N LEU A 411 -6.77 21.71 -28.14
CA LEU A 411 -8.13 21.67 -28.65
C LEU A 411 -9.10 22.48 -27.76
N THR A 412 -9.02 22.32 -26.44
CA THR A 412 -9.87 23.08 -25.50
C THR A 412 -9.59 24.58 -25.54
N LEU A 413 -8.33 24.96 -25.75
CA LEU A 413 -7.95 26.36 -25.92
C LEU A 413 -8.47 26.93 -27.24
N ALA A 414 -8.45 26.14 -28.33
CA ALA A 414 -9.07 26.55 -29.60
C ALA A 414 -10.59 26.77 -29.48
N PHE A 415 -11.24 26.10 -28.52
CA PHE A 415 -12.65 26.32 -28.17
C PHE A 415 -12.87 27.41 -27.09
N ASN A 416 -11.85 28.19 -26.74
CA ASN A 416 -11.90 29.27 -25.73
C ASN A 416 -12.34 28.81 -24.32
N MET A 417 -12.03 27.57 -23.94
CA MET A 417 -12.29 27.07 -22.59
C MET A 417 -11.12 27.44 -21.66
N GLU A 418 -11.14 28.69 -21.16
CA GLU A 418 -10.16 29.28 -20.22
C GLU A 418 -9.67 28.36 -19.08
N PRO A 419 -10.52 27.60 -18.35
CA PRO A 419 -10.05 26.79 -17.23
C PRO A 419 -9.15 25.62 -17.63
N PHE A 420 -8.99 25.28 -18.92
CA PHE A 420 -8.09 24.22 -19.38
C PHE A 420 -6.70 24.72 -19.78
N TYR A 421 -6.42 26.02 -19.69
CA TYR A 421 -5.11 26.58 -20.01
C TYR A 421 -3.98 25.97 -19.17
N PHE A 422 -4.26 25.51 -17.95
CA PHE A 422 -3.27 24.82 -17.11
C PHE A 422 -2.64 23.60 -17.81
N ILE A 423 -3.34 22.92 -18.74
CA ILE A 423 -2.78 21.79 -19.48
C ILE A 423 -1.60 22.22 -20.35
N VAL A 424 -1.66 23.44 -20.93
CA VAL A 424 -0.55 24.03 -21.69
C VAL A 424 0.60 24.42 -20.76
N VAL A 425 0.29 24.92 -19.56
CA VAL A 425 1.28 25.23 -18.52
C VAL A 425 2.07 23.98 -18.09
N LEU A 426 1.45 22.80 -18.13
CA LEU A 426 2.09 21.52 -17.81
C LEU A 426 3.04 21.00 -18.92
N ARG A 427 3.36 21.79 -19.96
CA ARG A 427 4.35 21.44 -21.00
C ARG A 427 5.69 20.87 -20.49
N PRO A 428 6.27 21.28 -19.32
CA PRO A 428 7.53 20.69 -18.83
C PRO A 428 7.42 19.21 -18.45
N ILE A 429 6.21 18.66 -18.23
CA ILE A 429 6.01 17.22 -17.99
C ILE A 429 6.55 16.39 -19.15
N GLN A 430 6.57 16.92 -20.38
CA GLN A 430 7.15 16.26 -21.56
C GLN A 430 8.66 16.00 -21.41
N LEU A 431 9.37 16.78 -20.59
CA LEU A 431 10.79 16.60 -20.33
C LEU A 431 11.10 15.36 -19.47
N LEU A 432 10.10 14.81 -18.77
CA LEU A 432 10.24 13.54 -18.06
C LEU A 432 10.60 12.38 -18.99
N ARG A 433 10.36 12.52 -20.31
CA ARG A 433 10.84 11.57 -21.32
C ARG A 433 12.37 11.41 -21.32
N LEU A 434 13.11 12.45 -20.94
CA LEU A 434 14.57 12.41 -20.86
C LEU A 434 15.07 11.47 -19.75
N PHE A 435 14.26 11.22 -18.71
CA PHE A 435 14.62 10.27 -17.64
C PHE A 435 14.69 8.83 -18.13
N LYS A 436 14.15 8.53 -19.32
CA LYS A 436 14.32 7.23 -19.98
C LYS A 436 15.78 6.95 -20.36
N LEU A 437 16.59 8.00 -20.60
CA LEU A 437 17.97 7.88 -21.09
C LEU A 437 18.87 7.16 -20.08
N LYS A 438 18.74 7.49 -18.79
CA LYS A 438 19.56 6.89 -17.74
C LYS A 438 18.82 5.74 -17.09
N LYS A 439 19.40 4.54 -17.23
CA LYS A 439 18.93 3.30 -16.61
C LYS A 439 18.61 3.42 -15.11
N ARG A 440 19.43 4.16 -14.35
CA ARG A 440 19.18 4.40 -12.92
C ARG A 440 17.84 5.11 -12.66
N TYR A 441 17.49 6.13 -13.44
CA TYR A 441 16.21 6.85 -13.26
C TYR A 441 15.01 6.00 -13.68
N ARG A 442 15.17 5.23 -14.77
CA ARG A 442 14.16 4.26 -15.19
C ARG A 442 13.81 3.29 -14.07
N ASN A 443 14.83 2.67 -13.48
CA ASN A 443 14.65 1.73 -12.39
C ASN A 443 13.90 2.38 -11.22
N VAL A 444 14.26 3.60 -10.83
CA VAL A 444 13.58 4.36 -9.76
C VAL A 444 12.12 4.63 -10.10
N LEU A 445 11.79 5.10 -11.30
CA LEU A 445 10.39 5.38 -11.66
C LEU A 445 9.56 4.11 -11.75
N ASP A 446 10.12 3.03 -12.29
CA ASP A 446 9.47 1.73 -12.28
C ASP A 446 9.23 1.28 -10.82
N THR A 447 10.10 1.63 -9.86
CA THR A 447 9.91 1.28 -8.43
C THR A 447 8.70 2.00 -7.88
N ILE A 448 8.58 3.29 -8.19
CA ILE A 448 7.52 4.14 -7.68
C ILE A 448 6.17 3.66 -8.21
N PHE A 449 6.06 3.39 -9.51
CA PHE A 449 4.80 2.90 -10.09
C PHE A 449 4.40 1.52 -9.59
N GLU A 450 5.36 0.63 -9.35
CA GLU A 450 5.08 -0.69 -8.78
C GLU A 450 4.63 -0.60 -7.30
N LEU A 451 5.23 0.31 -6.54
CA LEU A 451 4.89 0.54 -5.13
C LEU A 451 3.66 1.45 -4.93
N PHE A 452 3.21 2.14 -5.98
CA PHE A 452 2.12 3.12 -5.91
C PHE A 452 0.84 2.58 -5.26
N PRO A 453 0.30 1.38 -5.61
CA PRO A 453 -0.89 0.86 -4.94
C PRO A 453 -0.69 0.64 -3.43
N ARG A 454 0.52 0.29 -3.02
CA ARG A 454 0.90 0.11 -1.61
C ARG A 454 0.95 1.49 -0.92
N MET A 455 1.58 2.48 -1.55
CA MET A 455 1.62 3.86 -1.07
C MET A 455 0.23 4.49 -0.96
N ALA A 456 -0.65 4.26 -1.94
CA ALA A 456 -2.03 4.73 -1.91
C ALA A 456 -2.80 4.15 -0.72
N SER A 457 -2.57 2.87 -0.38
CA SER A 457 -3.20 2.26 0.79
C SER A 457 -2.72 2.85 2.12
N LEU A 458 -1.46 3.29 2.21
CA LEU A 458 -0.92 4.00 3.38
C LEU A 458 -1.39 5.45 3.44
N GLY A 459 -1.43 6.15 2.31
CA GLY A 459 -1.99 7.49 2.22
C GLY A 459 -3.46 7.51 2.64
N LEU A 460 -4.23 6.48 2.27
CA LEU A 460 -5.61 6.32 2.74
C LEU A 460 -5.69 6.06 4.25
N THR A 461 -4.73 5.34 4.83
CA THR A 461 -4.61 5.20 6.30
C THR A 461 -4.37 6.55 6.97
N LEU A 462 -3.49 7.40 6.44
CA LEU A 462 -3.26 8.76 6.94
C LEU A 462 -4.51 9.63 6.84
N LEU A 463 -5.21 9.59 5.69
CA LEU A 463 -6.46 10.33 5.50
C LEU A 463 -7.57 9.92 6.48
N ILE A 464 -7.58 8.67 6.95
CA ILE A 464 -8.51 8.23 8.01
C ILE A 464 -8.20 8.95 9.33
N PHE A 465 -6.93 9.10 9.70
CA PHE A 465 -6.56 9.88 10.89
C PHE A 465 -6.96 11.35 10.71
N TYR A 466 -6.70 11.94 9.55
CA TYR A 466 -7.13 13.32 9.26
C TYR A 466 -8.64 13.46 9.37
N TYR A 467 -9.42 12.51 8.86
CA TYR A 467 -10.88 12.54 8.98
C TYR A 467 -11.32 12.58 10.45
N CYS A 468 -10.77 11.73 11.32
CA CYS A 468 -11.12 11.73 12.74
C CYS A 468 -10.82 13.07 13.41
N PHE A 469 -9.62 13.62 13.19
CA PHE A 469 -9.22 14.91 13.76
C PHE A 469 -9.96 16.10 13.14
N ALA A 470 -10.30 16.05 11.85
CA ALA A 470 -11.04 17.10 11.17
C ALA A 470 -12.48 17.20 11.70
N ILE A 471 -13.17 16.06 11.90
CA ILE A 471 -14.51 16.09 12.51
C ILE A 471 -14.46 16.71 13.90
N VAL A 472 -13.51 16.28 14.75
CA VAL A 472 -13.34 16.84 16.09
C VAL A 472 -13.04 18.35 16.01
N GLY A 473 -12.11 18.76 15.15
CA GLY A 473 -11.73 20.16 14.97
C GLY A 473 -12.88 21.03 14.48
N MET A 474 -13.70 20.54 13.54
CA MET A 474 -14.88 21.29 13.07
C MET A 474 -15.92 21.49 14.17
N GLU A 475 -16.18 20.49 15.01
CA GLU A 475 -17.20 20.61 16.06
C GLU A 475 -16.77 21.57 17.18
N PHE A 476 -15.46 21.68 17.45
CA PHE A 476 -14.94 22.52 18.55
C PHE A 476 -14.41 23.88 18.09
N PHE A 477 -13.92 24.01 16.85
CA PHE A 477 -13.18 25.19 16.38
C PHE A 477 -13.78 25.86 15.14
N ALA A 478 -14.96 25.44 14.67
CA ALA A 478 -15.65 26.14 13.58
C ALA A 478 -16.04 27.57 14.01
N GLY A 479 -15.72 28.55 13.15
CA GLY A 479 -16.00 29.97 13.37
C GLY A 479 -15.15 30.65 14.44
N VAL A 480 -14.16 29.96 15.02
CA VAL A 480 -13.28 30.52 16.07
C VAL A 480 -12.26 31.50 15.47
N VAL A 481 -11.69 31.16 14.32
CA VAL A 481 -10.66 31.97 13.66
C VAL A 481 -11.32 32.84 12.59
N TYR A 482 -11.14 34.16 12.68
CA TYR A 482 -11.67 35.15 11.74
C TYR A 482 -10.63 36.25 11.45
N PRO A 483 -10.77 37.05 10.38
CA PRO A 483 -9.79 38.08 10.06
C PRO A 483 -9.64 39.11 11.21
N ASN A 484 -8.39 39.44 11.57
CA ASN A 484 -8.05 40.40 12.63
C ASN A 484 -8.45 40.00 14.07
N CYS A 485 -8.43 38.69 14.37
CA CYS A 485 -8.62 38.12 15.72
C CYS A 485 -7.29 37.90 16.46
N CYS A 486 -7.33 37.30 17.67
CA CYS A 486 -6.15 36.90 18.44
C CYS A 486 -5.22 38.06 18.89
N ASN A 487 -5.73 39.29 18.94
CA ASN A 487 -4.93 40.51 19.20
C ASN A 487 -4.27 40.55 20.60
N THR A 488 -4.72 39.72 21.54
CA THR A 488 -4.20 39.61 22.90
C THR A 488 -3.04 38.63 23.03
N SER A 489 -2.77 37.84 21.99
CA SER A 489 -1.75 36.79 21.98
C SER A 489 -0.44 37.26 21.36
N THR A 490 0.62 36.46 21.51
CA THR A 490 1.90 36.69 20.84
C THR A 490 1.87 36.48 19.32
N VAL A 491 0.76 35.94 18.79
CA VAL A 491 0.59 35.62 17.37
C VAL A 491 -0.31 36.61 16.63
N ALA A 492 -0.65 37.75 17.26
CA ALA A 492 -1.52 38.78 16.70
C ALA A 492 -1.08 39.23 15.29
N ASP A 493 0.23 39.37 15.06
CA ASP A 493 0.78 39.80 13.76
C ASP A 493 0.44 38.83 12.61
N SER A 494 0.28 37.54 12.91
CA SER A 494 -0.06 36.51 11.92
C SER A 494 -1.54 36.52 11.52
N TYR A 495 -2.43 37.05 12.36
CA TYR A 495 -3.88 37.11 12.11
C TYR A 495 -4.36 38.49 11.65
N ARG A 496 -3.45 39.46 11.50
CA ARG A 496 -3.78 40.85 11.12
C ARG A 496 -4.45 40.95 9.75
N TRP A 497 -5.41 41.86 9.65
CA TRP A 497 -6.03 42.28 8.39
C TRP A 497 -6.25 43.79 8.41
N LEU A 498 -5.35 44.53 7.75
CA LEU A 498 -5.29 45.99 7.80
C LEU A 498 -5.41 46.60 6.41
N ASN A 499 -6.35 47.54 6.27
CA ASN A 499 -6.53 48.31 5.04
C ASN A 499 -5.77 49.64 5.12
N HIS A 500 -4.79 49.83 4.25
CA HIS A 500 -4.07 51.09 4.10
C HIS A 500 -4.38 51.71 2.72
N THR A 501 -4.91 52.92 2.71
CA THR A 501 -5.13 53.69 1.48
C THR A 501 -3.88 54.50 1.14
N VAL A 502 -3.18 54.12 0.07
CA VAL A 502 -2.05 54.88 -0.47
C VAL A 502 -2.47 55.50 -1.80
N GLY A 503 -2.85 56.78 -1.76
CA GLY A 503 -3.43 57.48 -2.91
C GLY A 503 -4.82 56.91 -3.27
N ASN A 504 -5.01 56.50 -4.53
CA ASN A 504 -6.26 55.90 -5.03
C ASN A 504 -6.32 54.36 -4.92
N LYS A 505 -5.31 53.71 -4.32
CA LYS A 505 -5.27 52.26 -4.16
C LYS A 505 -5.38 51.87 -2.69
N THR A 506 -6.32 50.97 -2.39
CA THR A 506 -6.37 50.25 -1.12
C THR A 506 -5.40 49.09 -1.19
N VAL A 507 -4.32 49.17 -0.40
CA VAL A 507 -3.39 48.05 -0.20
C VAL A 507 -3.78 47.38 1.11
N VAL A 508 -3.99 46.08 1.05
CA VAL A 508 -4.34 45.28 2.23
C VAL A 508 -3.08 44.57 2.71
N GLU A 509 -2.74 44.77 3.99
CA GLU A 509 -1.72 44.00 4.68
C GLU A 509 -2.40 42.87 5.46
N GLU A 510 -2.18 41.63 5.02
CA GLU A 510 -2.80 40.43 5.57
C GLU A 510 -1.72 39.47 6.11
N GLY A 511 -1.97 38.86 7.27
CA GLY A 511 -1.12 37.79 7.81
C GLY A 511 -1.48 36.37 7.32
N TYR A 512 -2.59 36.23 6.58
CA TYR A 512 -3.11 35.00 5.95
C TYR A 512 -3.46 33.80 6.85
N TYR A 513 -2.97 33.70 8.10
CA TYR A 513 -3.23 32.55 8.97
C TYR A 513 -4.71 32.38 9.37
N TYR A 514 -5.55 33.41 9.21
CA TYR A 514 -7.00 33.29 9.40
C TYR A 514 -7.69 32.39 8.35
N LEU A 515 -7.02 32.08 7.22
CA LEU A 515 -7.52 31.15 6.22
C LEU A 515 -7.46 29.68 6.70
N ASN A 516 -6.58 29.39 7.66
CA ASN A 516 -6.39 28.07 8.24
C ASN A 516 -7.42 27.80 9.33
N ASN A 517 -8.67 27.62 8.91
CA ASN A 517 -9.82 27.40 9.79
C ASN A 517 -10.33 25.95 9.77
N PHE A 518 -11.24 25.66 10.70
CA PHE A 518 -11.97 24.40 10.81
C PHE A 518 -13.46 24.57 10.45
N ASP A 519 -13.79 25.48 9.54
CA ASP A 519 -15.20 25.73 9.17
C ASP A 519 -15.76 24.64 8.28
N ASN A 520 -14.91 24.08 7.41
CA ASN A 520 -15.25 23.07 6.44
C ASN A 520 -14.28 21.89 6.52
N VAL A 521 -14.72 20.71 6.09
CA VAL A 521 -13.88 19.51 6.09
C VAL A 521 -12.66 19.65 5.18
N LEU A 522 -12.80 20.37 4.05
CA LEU A 522 -11.69 20.61 3.12
C LEU A 522 -10.66 21.57 3.71
N ASN A 523 -11.09 22.68 4.29
CA ASN A 523 -10.21 23.62 4.99
C ASN A 523 -9.51 22.91 6.15
N SER A 524 -10.26 22.15 6.95
CA SER A 524 -9.70 21.33 8.04
C SER A 524 -8.64 20.35 7.54
N PHE A 525 -8.83 19.73 6.37
CA PHE A 525 -7.81 18.84 5.78
C PHE A 525 -6.54 19.57 5.35
N VAL A 526 -6.67 20.77 4.78
CA VAL A 526 -5.51 21.60 4.44
C VAL A 526 -4.78 22.04 5.71
N THR A 527 -5.52 22.54 6.72
CA THR A 527 -4.96 22.92 8.02
C THR A 527 -4.24 21.74 8.70
N LEU A 528 -4.85 20.53 8.72
CA LEU A 528 -4.21 19.34 9.29
C LEU A 528 -2.99 18.86 8.47
N PHE A 529 -3.02 19.05 7.15
CA PHE A 529 -1.86 18.78 6.30
C PHE A 529 -0.70 19.74 6.64
N GLU A 530 -0.97 21.04 6.78
CA GLU A 530 0.03 22.02 7.21
C GLU A 530 0.61 21.67 8.58
N LEU A 531 -0.23 21.29 9.55
CA LEU A 531 0.22 20.82 10.86
C LEU A 531 1.09 19.55 10.77
N THR A 532 0.89 18.70 9.76
CA THR A 532 1.71 17.50 9.55
C THR A 532 3.08 17.80 8.95
N VAL A 533 3.23 18.93 8.27
CA VAL A 533 4.54 19.41 7.78
C VAL A 533 5.40 19.91 8.95
N VAL A 534 4.80 20.16 10.12
CA VAL A 534 5.45 20.55 11.39
C VAL A 534 6.01 21.97 11.40
N ASN A 535 5.95 22.73 10.30
CA ASN A 535 6.39 24.13 10.30
C ASN A 535 5.31 25.06 10.87
N ASP A 536 5.70 26.03 11.69
CA ASP A 536 4.86 27.11 12.22
C ASP A 536 3.53 26.66 12.87
N TRP A 537 3.43 25.40 13.26
CA TRP A 537 2.20 24.79 13.76
C TRP A 537 1.72 25.41 15.08
N TYR A 538 2.65 25.94 15.87
CA TYR A 538 2.35 26.61 17.14
C TYR A 538 1.59 27.92 16.93
N ILE A 539 1.70 28.57 15.76
CA ILE A 539 0.94 29.79 15.43
C ILE A 539 -0.54 29.47 15.37
N ILE A 540 -0.90 28.37 14.70
CA ILE A 540 -2.27 27.88 14.59
C ILE A 540 -2.78 27.43 15.97
N MET A 541 -1.96 26.71 16.73
CA MET A 541 -2.31 26.29 18.09
C MET A 541 -2.59 27.49 18.99
N GLU A 542 -1.65 28.45 19.10
CA GLU A 542 -1.81 29.60 19.98
C GLU A 542 -2.98 30.50 19.55
N GLY A 543 -3.21 30.68 18.24
CA GLY A 543 -4.35 31.41 17.72
C GLY A 543 -5.71 30.79 18.08
N VAL A 544 -5.83 29.45 18.03
CA VAL A 544 -7.06 28.78 18.49
C VAL A 544 -7.19 28.88 20.01
N THR A 545 -6.09 28.79 20.76
CA THR A 545 -6.13 28.84 22.23
C THR A 545 -6.48 30.23 22.76
N SER A 546 -6.12 31.31 22.05
CA SER A 546 -6.45 32.68 22.47
C SER A 546 -7.93 32.98 22.41
N GLU A 547 -8.66 32.34 21.49
CA GLU A 547 -10.10 32.52 21.32
C GLU A 547 -10.93 31.45 22.06
N THR A 548 -10.30 30.35 22.51
CA THR A 548 -10.99 29.23 23.18
C THR A 548 -10.51 29.01 24.62
N SER A 549 -9.71 27.96 24.84
CA SER A 549 -9.20 27.56 26.14
C SER A 549 -7.85 26.85 25.99
N HIS A 550 -7.04 26.85 27.04
CA HIS A 550 -5.75 26.13 27.09
C HIS A 550 -5.89 24.63 26.81
N TRP A 551 -7.04 24.02 27.08
CA TRP A 551 -7.31 22.61 26.76
C TRP A 551 -7.24 22.30 25.25
N SER A 552 -7.41 23.30 24.39
CA SER A 552 -7.23 23.12 22.94
C SER A 552 -5.77 22.83 22.57
N ARG A 553 -4.77 23.22 23.39
CA ARG A 553 -3.36 22.83 23.20
C ARG A 553 -3.20 21.30 23.17
N LEU A 554 -3.97 20.59 24.00
CA LEU A 554 -3.94 19.13 24.05
C LEU A 554 -4.37 18.50 22.73
N TYR A 555 -5.31 19.11 22.00
CA TYR A 555 -5.72 18.64 20.67
C TYR A 555 -4.55 18.68 19.69
N PHE A 556 -3.84 19.81 19.59
CA PHE A 556 -2.71 19.97 18.67
C PHE A 556 -1.51 19.11 19.07
N MET A 557 -1.18 19.03 20.37
CA MET A 557 -0.11 18.17 20.86
C MET A 557 -0.41 16.68 20.62
N THR A 558 -1.65 16.24 20.84
CA THR A 558 -2.06 14.86 20.56
C THR A 558 -2.00 14.57 19.05
N PHE A 559 -2.45 15.51 18.22
CA PHE A 559 -2.35 15.39 16.77
C PHE A 559 -0.89 15.27 16.31
N TYR A 560 0.01 16.08 16.86
CA TYR A 560 1.44 16.00 16.55
C TYR A 560 2.02 14.61 16.88
N ILE A 561 1.81 14.10 18.10
CA ILE A 561 2.33 12.79 18.50
C ILE A 561 1.78 11.68 17.59
N VAL A 562 0.47 11.69 17.32
CA VAL A 562 -0.17 10.68 16.47
C VAL A 562 0.34 10.76 15.03
N THR A 563 0.41 11.96 14.44
CA THR A 563 0.86 12.12 13.05
C THR A 563 2.34 11.82 12.88
N MET A 564 3.18 12.17 13.86
CA MET A 564 4.59 11.80 13.88
C MET A 564 4.75 10.27 13.88
N VAL A 565 4.03 9.54 14.74
CA VAL A 565 4.06 8.05 14.74
C VAL A 565 3.60 7.49 13.40
N VAL A 566 2.47 7.96 12.89
CA VAL A 566 1.89 7.44 11.65
C VAL A 566 2.80 7.73 10.46
N MET A 567 3.33 8.95 10.35
CA MET A 567 4.24 9.33 9.26
C MET A 567 5.56 8.57 9.31
N THR A 568 6.12 8.36 10.50
CA THR A 568 7.40 7.64 10.64
C THR A 568 7.26 6.17 10.28
N ILE A 569 6.15 5.53 10.64
CA ILE A 569 5.81 4.17 10.19
C ILE A 569 5.59 4.12 8.68
N ILE A 570 4.89 5.11 8.10
CA ILE A 570 4.67 5.19 6.65
C ILE A 570 5.99 5.34 5.89
N VAL A 571 6.87 6.25 6.35
CA VAL A 571 8.19 6.49 5.76
C VAL A 571 9.06 5.26 5.87
N ALA A 572 9.12 4.63 7.06
CA ALA A 572 9.81 3.35 7.29
C ALA A 572 9.41 2.28 6.27
N PHE A 573 8.10 2.09 6.09
CA PHE A 573 7.57 1.10 5.15
C PHE A 573 7.89 1.42 3.69
N ILE A 574 7.82 2.69 3.29
CA ILE A 574 8.16 3.11 1.93
C ILE A 574 9.66 2.90 1.69
N LEU A 575 10.51 3.30 2.64
CA LEU A 575 11.95 3.11 2.57
C LEU A 575 12.32 1.64 2.49
N GLU A 576 11.76 0.78 3.34
CA GLU A 576 11.99 -0.65 3.29
C GLU A 576 11.60 -1.20 1.92
N ALA A 577 10.40 -0.88 1.42
CA ALA A 577 9.94 -1.35 0.12
C ALA A 577 10.82 -0.85 -1.05
N PHE A 578 11.29 0.39 -0.96
CA PHE A 578 12.14 1.01 -1.97
C PHE A 578 13.56 0.45 -1.97
N VAL A 579 14.20 0.40 -0.79
CA VAL A 579 15.53 -0.20 -0.59
C VAL A 579 15.51 -1.65 -1.00
N PHE A 580 14.46 -2.38 -0.61
CA PHE A 580 14.24 -3.75 -1.00
C PHE A 580 14.23 -3.92 -2.53
N ARG A 581 13.44 -3.10 -3.26
CA ARG A 581 13.40 -3.17 -4.73
C ARG A 581 14.71 -2.72 -5.37
N MET A 582 15.37 -1.70 -4.83
CA MET A 582 16.64 -1.19 -5.34
C MET A 582 17.76 -2.23 -5.20
N ASN A 583 17.85 -2.90 -4.04
CA ASN A 583 18.81 -3.98 -3.80
C ASN A 583 18.53 -5.18 -4.71
N TYR A 584 17.26 -5.50 -4.91
CA TYR A 584 16.83 -6.54 -5.85
C TYR A 584 17.25 -6.23 -7.30
N MET A 585 17.06 -4.99 -7.75
CA MET A 585 17.49 -4.54 -9.08
C MET A 585 19.02 -4.62 -9.24
N ARG A 586 19.79 -4.32 -8.20
CA ARG A 586 21.25 -4.44 -8.22
C ARG A 586 21.71 -5.90 -8.30
N LYS A 587 21.06 -6.82 -7.58
CA LYS A 587 21.41 -8.25 -7.61
C LYS A 587 21.06 -8.95 -8.92
N ASN A 588 20.07 -8.47 -9.68
CA ASN A 588 19.68 -9.08 -10.97
C ASN A 588 20.17 -8.29 -12.20
N GLN A 589 21.18 -7.43 -12.05
CA GLN A 589 21.72 -6.61 -13.14
C GLN A 589 22.30 -7.46 -14.30
N ASP A 590 22.58 -8.74 -14.05
CA ASP A 590 23.07 -9.71 -15.04
C ASP A 590 21.95 -10.47 -15.79
N SER A 591 20.66 -10.25 -15.46
CA SER A 591 19.51 -11.00 -16.02
C SER A 591 18.40 -10.07 -16.54
N GLU A 592 18.83 -9.08 -17.32
CA GLU A 592 18.20 -7.78 -17.41
C GLU A 592 16.94 -7.63 -18.28
N GLU A 593 16.44 -8.70 -18.91
CA GLU A 593 15.36 -8.55 -19.91
C GLU A 593 13.97 -9.03 -19.49
N ASP A 594 13.79 -9.68 -18.33
CA ASP A 594 12.45 -10.14 -17.95
C ASP A 594 11.93 -9.60 -16.62
N ASN A 595 10.97 -8.68 -16.74
CA ASN A 595 10.08 -8.15 -15.69
C ASN A 595 9.23 -9.22 -14.98
N GLY A 596 9.56 -10.51 -15.12
CA GLY A 596 8.80 -11.62 -14.56
C GLY A 596 9.66 -12.88 -14.42
N ILE A 597 9.08 -13.89 -13.79
CA ILE A 597 9.63 -15.25 -13.83
C ILE A 597 9.11 -15.88 -15.12
N VAL A 598 10.06 -16.32 -15.95
CA VAL A 598 9.78 -16.94 -17.25
C VAL A 598 10.24 -18.38 -17.19
N LEU A 599 9.34 -19.28 -17.57
CA LEU A 599 9.58 -20.70 -17.65
C LEU A 599 9.24 -21.18 -19.06
N GLU A 600 10.21 -21.78 -19.73
CA GLU A 600 10.05 -22.36 -21.04
C GLU A 600 9.75 -23.86 -20.92
N LYS A 601 8.69 -24.31 -21.58
CA LYS A 601 8.34 -25.73 -21.66
C LYS A 601 7.88 -26.07 -23.07
N GLU A 602 8.50 -27.10 -23.62
CA GLU A 602 8.11 -27.69 -24.91
C GLU A 602 7.08 -28.78 -24.70
N ILE A 603 6.15 -28.88 -25.64
CA ILE A 603 5.19 -29.98 -25.70
C ILE A 603 5.35 -30.68 -27.05
N PHE A 604 5.51 -32.00 -27.01
CA PHE A 604 5.60 -32.83 -28.22
C PHE A 604 4.20 -33.16 -28.74
N LYS A 605 4.09 -33.38 -30.05
CA LYS A 605 2.81 -33.77 -30.68
C LYS A 605 2.24 -35.05 -30.07
N GLU A 606 3.09 -36.03 -29.77
CA GLU A 606 2.70 -37.30 -29.15
C GLU A 606 2.02 -37.11 -27.78
N GLU A 607 2.58 -36.23 -26.94
CA GLU A 607 2.02 -35.88 -25.64
C GLU A 607 0.62 -35.23 -25.78
N MET A 608 0.43 -34.37 -26.79
CA MET A 608 -0.87 -33.74 -27.08
C MET A 608 -1.91 -34.73 -27.58
N VAL A 609 -1.51 -35.71 -28.39
CA VAL A 609 -2.40 -36.76 -28.87
C VAL A 609 -2.86 -37.63 -27.69
N ALA A 610 -1.92 -38.08 -26.85
CA ALA A 610 -2.23 -38.83 -25.63
C ALA A 610 -3.18 -38.05 -24.70
N LEU A 611 -2.94 -36.75 -24.52
CA LEU A 611 -3.82 -35.88 -23.74
C LEU A 611 -5.23 -35.78 -24.36
N THR A 612 -5.32 -35.64 -25.68
CA THR A 612 -6.59 -35.54 -26.40
C THR A 612 -7.40 -36.83 -26.26
N GLU A 613 -6.76 -38.00 -26.30
CA GLU A 613 -7.42 -39.29 -26.07
C GLU A 613 -7.98 -39.41 -24.65
N LEU A 614 -7.22 -38.99 -23.64
CA LEU A 614 -7.71 -38.93 -22.25
C LEU A 614 -8.96 -38.05 -22.10
N TYR A 615 -9.01 -36.90 -22.78
CA TYR A 615 -10.18 -36.00 -22.73
C TYR A 615 -11.37 -36.49 -23.55
N LYS A 616 -11.14 -37.23 -24.63
CA LYS A 616 -12.22 -37.88 -25.39
C LYS A 616 -12.94 -38.92 -24.54
N ILE A 617 -12.19 -39.73 -23.78
CA ILE A 617 -12.75 -40.73 -22.86
C ILE A 617 -13.61 -40.06 -21.78
N ASN A 618 -13.19 -38.88 -21.30
CA ASN A 618 -13.90 -38.12 -20.27
C ASN A 618 -15.00 -37.17 -20.80
N CYS A 619 -15.36 -37.25 -22.10
CA CYS A 619 -16.46 -36.51 -22.73
C CYS A 619 -16.38 -34.96 -22.67
N ALA A 620 -15.17 -34.38 -22.71
CA ALA A 620 -14.95 -32.93 -22.65
C ALA A 620 -14.84 -32.28 -24.06
N THR A 621 -15.96 -32.05 -24.74
CA THR A 621 -16.00 -31.58 -26.15
C THR A 621 -15.27 -30.26 -26.41
N TYR A 622 -15.41 -29.26 -25.53
CA TYR A 622 -14.73 -27.96 -25.69
C TYR A 622 -13.20 -28.08 -25.58
N GLU A 623 -12.71 -28.86 -24.61
CA GLU A 623 -11.27 -29.02 -24.35
C GLU A 623 -10.59 -29.80 -25.47
N VAL A 624 -11.27 -30.83 -25.99
CA VAL A 624 -10.83 -31.60 -27.16
C VAL A 624 -10.72 -30.69 -28.39
N ALA A 625 -11.72 -29.82 -28.64
CA ALA A 625 -11.67 -28.88 -29.77
C ALA A 625 -10.49 -27.89 -29.65
N GLN A 626 -10.15 -27.44 -28.45
CA GLN A 626 -9.02 -26.55 -28.22
C GLN A 626 -7.68 -27.24 -28.46
N LEU A 627 -7.52 -28.49 -28.00
CA LEU A 627 -6.31 -29.28 -28.23
C LEU A 627 -6.14 -29.65 -29.72
N GLN A 628 -7.23 -30.02 -30.40
CA GLN A 628 -7.22 -30.30 -31.84
C GLN A 628 -6.80 -29.09 -32.68
N LYS A 629 -7.21 -27.86 -32.30
CA LYS A 629 -6.74 -26.63 -32.96
C LYS A 629 -5.23 -26.47 -32.86
N ILE A 630 -4.62 -26.88 -31.76
CA ILE A 630 -3.17 -26.80 -31.56
C ILE A 630 -2.47 -27.87 -32.41
N ILE A 631 -2.99 -29.10 -32.43
CA ILE A 631 -2.47 -30.18 -33.28
C ILE A 631 -2.54 -29.75 -34.76
N ALA A 632 -3.66 -29.18 -35.21
CA ALA A 632 -3.80 -28.65 -36.57
C ALA A 632 -2.83 -27.50 -36.88
N GLN A 633 -2.48 -26.68 -35.87
CA GLN A 633 -1.43 -25.67 -36.02
C GLN A 633 -0.05 -26.32 -36.16
N MET A 634 0.27 -27.33 -35.36
CA MET A 634 1.54 -28.07 -35.48
C MET A 634 1.67 -28.75 -36.85
N ASP A 635 0.58 -29.33 -37.35
CA ASP A 635 0.52 -29.94 -38.68
C ASP A 635 0.70 -28.92 -39.80
N LYS A 636 0.04 -27.76 -39.68
CA LYS A 636 0.15 -26.67 -40.66
C LYS A 636 1.59 -26.14 -40.82
N TYR A 637 2.40 -26.21 -39.77
CA TYR A 637 3.77 -25.71 -39.77
C TYR A 637 4.83 -26.82 -39.81
N GLU A 638 4.42 -28.09 -39.94
CA GLU A 638 5.31 -29.27 -39.93
C GLU A 638 6.27 -29.31 -38.72
N GLN A 639 5.79 -28.86 -37.54
CA GLN A 639 6.61 -28.79 -36.32
C GLN A 639 6.33 -29.98 -35.38
N PRO A 640 7.35 -30.75 -34.95
CA PRO A 640 7.17 -31.91 -34.06
C PRO A 640 6.92 -31.52 -32.60
N SER A 641 7.35 -30.33 -32.18
CA SER A 641 7.13 -29.75 -30.85
C SER A 641 6.73 -28.29 -30.97
N MET A 642 6.01 -27.79 -29.96
CA MET A 642 5.67 -26.38 -29.83
C MET A 642 6.18 -25.85 -28.48
N LEU A 643 6.93 -24.74 -28.53
CA LEU A 643 7.47 -24.09 -27.34
C LEU A 643 6.43 -23.15 -26.71
N PHE A 644 6.18 -23.32 -25.41
CA PHE A 644 5.32 -22.46 -24.61
C PHE A 644 6.14 -21.70 -23.58
N LEU A 645 5.80 -20.41 -23.46
CA LEU A 645 6.38 -19.49 -22.51
C LEU A 645 5.38 -19.25 -21.37
N GLY A 646 5.70 -19.72 -20.18
CA GLY A 646 5.00 -19.41 -18.95
C GLY A 646 5.56 -18.13 -18.35
N ARG A 647 4.75 -17.07 -18.26
CA ARG A 647 5.18 -15.80 -17.66
C ARG A 647 4.28 -15.43 -16.48
N ARG A 648 4.90 -15.03 -15.36
CA ARG A 648 4.20 -14.33 -14.26
C ARG A 648 4.99 -13.12 -13.81
N SER A 649 4.29 -12.07 -13.37
CA SER A 649 4.92 -10.98 -12.63
C SER A 649 5.40 -11.49 -11.29
N ARG A 650 6.52 -10.93 -10.81
CA ARG A 650 7.02 -11.22 -9.46
C ARG A 650 6.09 -10.58 -8.43
N THR A 651 5.99 -11.20 -7.27
CA THR A 651 5.12 -10.81 -6.15
C THR A 651 5.97 -10.46 -4.93
N LYS A 652 5.41 -9.70 -3.97
CA LYS A 652 6.09 -9.41 -2.68
C LYS A 652 6.61 -10.70 -2.02
N SER A 653 5.89 -11.82 -2.13
CA SER A 653 6.35 -13.09 -1.55
C SER A 653 7.62 -13.63 -2.21
N ASP A 654 7.74 -13.61 -3.54
CA ASP A 654 8.96 -14.10 -4.22
C ASP A 654 10.20 -13.31 -3.80
N LEU A 655 9.94 -12.04 -3.54
CA LEU A 655 10.87 -11.01 -3.13
C LEU A 655 11.30 -11.18 -1.67
N SER A 656 10.35 -11.38 -0.76
CA SER A 656 10.61 -11.70 0.65
C SER A 656 11.28 -13.07 0.82
N ILE A 657 10.99 -14.05 -0.04
CA ILE A 657 11.69 -15.35 -0.05
C ILE A 657 13.19 -15.15 -0.29
N LYS A 658 13.56 -14.31 -1.27
CA LYS A 658 14.98 -13.98 -1.53
C LYS A 658 15.65 -13.16 -0.42
N MET A 659 14.89 -12.37 0.32
CA MET A 659 15.44 -11.54 1.40
C MET A 659 15.82 -12.37 2.62
N TYR A 660 14.95 -13.30 2.99
CA TYR A 660 15.11 -14.18 4.14
C TYR A 660 15.67 -15.56 3.75
N GLU A 661 16.31 -15.68 2.59
CA GLU A 661 16.76 -16.96 2.02
C GLU A 661 17.64 -17.75 3.00
N GLU A 662 18.53 -17.06 3.70
CA GLU A 662 19.44 -17.65 4.70
C GLU A 662 18.69 -18.20 5.92
N GLU A 663 17.56 -17.59 6.31
CA GLU A 663 16.79 -17.97 7.49
C GLU A 663 15.63 -18.93 7.19
N ILE A 664 15.14 -18.96 5.95
CA ILE A 664 13.96 -19.76 5.56
C ILE A 664 14.21 -21.25 5.79
N GLN A 665 15.43 -21.72 5.54
CA GLN A 665 15.79 -23.11 5.77
C GLN A 665 15.69 -23.48 7.25
N GLU A 666 16.19 -22.61 8.14
CA GLU A 666 16.06 -22.78 9.59
C GLU A 666 14.58 -22.77 10.01
N TRP A 667 13.75 -21.90 9.43
CA TRP A 667 12.32 -21.87 9.72
C TRP A 667 11.60 -23.16 9.31
N TYR A 668 12.01 -23.78 8.20
CA TYR A 668 11.47 -25.07 7.77
C TYR A 668 11.86 -26.20 8.73
N GLU A 669 13.10 -26.21 9.21
CA GLU A 669 13.61 -27.21 10.15
C GLU A 669 13.00 -27.05 11.55
N GLU A 670 12.80 -25.82 12.01
CA GLU A 670 12.06 -25.54 13.24
C GLU A 670 10.61 -26.01 13.13
N HIS A 671 9.97 -25.76 11.98
CA HIS A 671 8.59 -26.17 11.74
C HIS A 671 8.44 -27.69 11.67
N SER A 672 9.32 -28.39 10.95
CA SER A 672 9.26 -29.86 10.88
C SER A 672 9.45 -30.50 12.25
N ARG A 673 10.36 -29.97 13.08
CA ARG A 673 10.52 -30.43 14.48
C ARG A 673 9.24 -30.25 15.30
N LYS A 674 8.53 -29.13 15.13
CA LYS A 674 7.25 -28.89 15.82
C LYS A 674 6.15 -29.85 15.35
N GLU A 675 6.05 -30.11 14.05
CA GLU A 675 5.11 -31.09 13.50
C GLU A 675 5.39 -32.51 14.03
N GLU A 676 6.67 -32.92 14.06
CA GLU A 676 7.05 -34.22 14.61
C GLU A 676 6.73 -34.35 16.10
N TYR A 677 6.92 -33.28 16.87
CA TYR A 677 6.57 -33.27 18.29
C TYR A 677 5.06 -33.42 18.51
N GLN A 678 4.23 -32.70 17.74
CA GLN A 678 2.77 -32.83 17.79
C GLN A 678 2.32 -34.23 17.41
N GLN A 679 2.88 -34.81 16.34
CA GLN A 679 2.57 -36.18 15.93
C GLN A 679 2.96 -37.21 17.01
N ARG A 680 4.08 -37.02 17.72
CA ARG A 680 4.45 -37.90 18.84
C ARG A 680 3.50 -37.77 20.02
N GLN A 681 3.01 -36.56 20.32
CA GLN A 681 2.01 -36.35 21.37
C GLN A 681 0.66 -37.00 21.03
N GLU A 682 0.23 -36.92 19.77
CA GLU A 682 -1.00 -37.57 19.29
C GLU A 682 -0.87 -39.10 19.20
N ALA A 683 0.35 -39.62 19.02
CA ALA A 683 0.63 -41.06 18.95
C ALA A 683 0.81 -41.75 20.32
N LEU A 684 0.85 -41.00 21.43
CA LEU A 684 0.84 -41.57 22.77
C LEU A 684 -0.58 -42.07 23.09
N PRO A 685 -0.78 -43.38 23.39
CA PRO A 685 -2.10 -43.89 23.70
C PRO A 685 -2.62 -43.23 24.98
N SER A 686 -3.81 -42.62 24.90
CA SER A 686 -4.56 -42.13 26.06
C SER A 686 -4.82 -43.30 27.00
N SER A 687 -4.02 -43.42 28.06
CA SER A 687 -4.26 -44.35 29.15
C SER A 687 -5.40 -43.83 30.02
N SER A 688 -6.63 -44.00 29.56
CA SER A 688 -7.82 -43.98 30.42
C SER A 688 -8.89 -44.88 29.81
N ASN A 689 -8.97 -46.10 30.32
CA ASN A 689 -10.09 -47.01 30.10
C ASN A 689 -11.41 -46.32 30.48
N ASN A 690 -12.34 -46.21 29.53
CA ASN A 690 -13.77 -46.22 29.83
C ASN A 690 -14.50 -46.97 28.69
N PRO A 691 -15.42 -47.89 29.03
CA PRO A 691 -15.95 -48.85 28.08
C PRO A 691 -16.97 -48.22 27.12
N LEU A 692 -17.07 -48.83 25.94
CA LEU A 692 -17.95 -48.49 24.83
C LEU A 692 -19.34 -47.99 25.26
N LYS A 693 -19.77 -46.86 24.69
CA LYS A 693 -21.20 -46.59 24.42
C LYS A 693 -21.44 -46.75 22.92
N PRO A 694 -22.54 -47.43 22.50
CA PRO A 694 -22.75 -47.83 21.13
C PRO A 694 -23.17 -46.64 20.25
N LEU A 695 -22.82 -46.69 18.95
CA LEU A 695 -23.35 -45.81 17.93
C LEU A 695 -24.89 -45.92 17.90
N GLY A 696 -25.57 -45.01 18.57
CA GLY A 696 -27.01 -44.81 18.45
C GLY A 696 -27.31 -43.89 17.28
N LEU A 697 -27.77 -44.45 16.16
CA LEU A 697 -28.67 -43.73 15.26
C LEU A 697 -29.80 -43.14 16.11
N ARG A 698 -30.01 -41.81 16.08
CA ARG A 698 -31.23 -41.23 16.65
C ARG A 698 -31.91 -40.28 15.69
N GLN A 699 -33.17 -40.61 15.48
CA GLN A 699 -34.14 -40.04 14.56
C GLN A 699 -34.35 -38.54 14.76
N ARG A 700 -34.59 -37.86 13.63
CA ARG A 700 -35.27 -36.57 13.56
C ARG A 700 -36.59 -36.63 14.34
N SER A 701 -36.69 -35.87 15.42
CA SER A 701 -37.98 -35.42 15.96
C SER A 701 -38.26 -34.03 15.39
N GLN A 702 -39.30 -33.98 14.56
CA GLN A 702 -39.96 -32.74 14.14
C GLN A 702 -40.42 -31.95 15.37
N THR A 703 -40.28 -30.64 15.35
CA THR A 703 -41.23 -29.76 16.01
C THR A 703 -41.38 -28.47 15.21
N VAL A 704 -42.64 -28.10 15.08
CA VAL A 704 -43.28 -27.16 14.17
C VAL A 704 -43.31 -25.75 14.77
N ILE A 705 -43.19 -24.75 13.87
CA ILE A 705 -43.34 -23.28 14.00
C ILE A 705 -42.15 -22.54 14.62
#